data_AF-A0AB37L2R3-F1
#
_entry.id   AF-A0AB37L2R3-F1
#
_cell.length_a   1.000
_cell.length_b   1.000
_cell.length_c   1.000
_cell.angle_alpha   90.00
_cell.angle_beta   90.00
_cell.angle_gamma   90.00
#
_symmetry.space_group_name_H-M   'P 1'
#
loop_
_entity.id
_entity.type
_entity.pdbx_description
1 polymer ?
#
loop_
_entity_poly.entity_id
_entity_poly.type
_entity_poly.pdbx_seq_one_letter_code
_entity_poly.pdbx_strand_id
1 'polypeptide(L)'
;MFDFTTETFSSLISIFSAVIGLGYPVLLQSIQRIDEQYCSVRLAYRFQQEISFKFFQFILFSNIIISILSPFVIYLLPVDFSNYVVSVQTVFILALLLCSFNLFNIIRIYYYPKDLITRLEKSSEELKPKDINLLQEDENNKYVNELMNIFDISVYGSQKENYDIYFSALSIVLHNFSDYHNSSDVEKPVVYPKGMMRILDEIRRHSVKSNEQKFFYKYNSITPFIYNESFKRKISEETYHYIWTTLNDVINSNNKGWFNQYWSYSDQYYRFVLSPIMREENSIINDTDKNRFFELHVMIGALLVYNKKYDWLKDIMYFTNQTPAHYDLIPGTFIAILNLAKKIDSMASFMHHRLLSSVYPFVGMKADVNTSYYIQNESTKYLSLLVVRLFIFNDYNINYCEPLELPSVPNNISDNKYNIGILRSIINGVDFWYDGKNIKKIHFNSTIPQKKEVIGLLNSYIKSCEEKIKDIIDNPKIDKRKISRIKDELYNYEEKYKKNVITDKSPYLNEIDKESYCSRNMNLPYFYKFERSEICEGVQNISVNLEEVLMQSLFNNLQRYYTSFFITIRSNTDYTIQHSDILKALDCLELDSTQHIIFCQGVYLGNFEDLYGRQENLTIYNDEIYYKNIPVIDIPSQERSLLILKKTDVPFYEFLKKVDEKDEHFALIKSESSLYSNIDNIDPINPILELKYYLRFYYKDEFKYIRIKISYNLPIGNVGDINKIQPF
;
A
#
# COMPACT_ATOMS: atom_id res chain seq x y z
N MET A 1 55.29 -75.44 -15.75
CA MET A 1 54.00 -75.36 -16.46
C MET A 1 53.55 -73.91 -16.31
N PHE A 2 53.38 -73.19 -17.41
CA PHE A 2 53.10 -71.76 -17.43
C PHE A 2 51.62 -71.55 -17.07
N ASP A 3 51.32 -71.08 -15.86
CA ASP A 3 49.94 -70.82 -15.45
C ASP A 3 49.52 -69.43 -15.94
N PHE A 4 49.17 -69.40 -17.23
CA PHE A 4 48.83 -68.18 -17.98
C PHE A 4 47.81 -67.31 -17.23
N THR A 5 46.85 -67.92 -16.54
CA THR A 5 45.76 -67.23 -15.85
C THR A 5 46.25 -66.46 -14.62
N THR A 6 47.12 -67.08 -13.81
CA THR A 6 47.68 -66.47 -12.59
C THR A 6 48.67 -65.34 -12.92
N GLU A 7 49.54 -65.54 -13.91
CA GLU A 7 50.50 -64.51 -14.36
C GLU A 7 49.80 -63.31 -15.03
N THR A 8 48.76 -63.56 -15.83
CA THR A 8 47.95 -62.50 -16.44
C THR A 8 47.20 -61.69 -15.37
N PHE A 9 46.61 -62.37 -14.38
CA PHE A 9 45.94 -61.71 -13.26
C PHE A 9 46.90 -60.83 -12.43
N SER A 10 48.10 -61.31 -12.13
CA SER A 10 49.15 -60.55 -11.43
C SER A 10 49.55 -59.28 -12.21
N SER A 11 49.69 -59.40 -13.54
CA SER A 11 49.98 -58.27 -14.43
C SER A 11 48.85 -57.24 -14.44
N LEU A 12 47.60 -57.69 -14.49
CA LEU A 12 46.41 -56.84 -14.44
C LEU A 12 46.29 -56.08 -13.11
N ILE A 13 46.55 -56.74 -11.97
CA ILE A 13 46.60 -56.08 -10.66
C ILE A 13 47.71 -55.03 -10.60
N SER A 14 48.87 -55.30 -11.21
CA SER A 14 49.97 -54.35 -11.26
C SER A 14 49.60 -53.08 -12.02
N ILE A 15 48.94 -53.23 -13.18
CA ILE A 15 48.42 -52.09 -13.98
C ILE A 15 47.36 -51.33 -13.18
N PHE A 16 46.41 -52.03 -12.57
CA PHE A 16 45.38 -51.42 -11.75
C PHE A 16 45.96 -50.63 -10.57
N SER A 17 46.94 -51.21 -9.87
CA SER A 17 47.63 -50.58 -8.74
C SER A 17 48.39 -49.33 -9.19
N ALA A 18 49.01 -49.36 -10.38
CA ALA A 18 49.67 -48.19 -10.96
C ALA A 18 48.66 -47.07 -11.31
N VAL A 19 47.50 -47.43 -11.89
CA VAL A 19 46.45 -46.47 -12.23
C VAL A 19 45.85 -45.82 -10.97
N ILE A 20 45.61 -46.59 -9.90
CA ILE A 20 45.15 -46.02 -8.62
C ILE A 20 46.22 -45.14 -7.99
N GLY A 21 47.45 -45.66 -7.87
CA GLY A 21 48.55 -45.00 -7.17
C GLY A 21 48.96 -43.68 -7.81
N LEU A 22 48.84 -43.57 -9.15
CA LEU A 22 49.16 -42.35 -9.88
C LEU A 22 47.92 -41.49 -10.16
N GLY A 23 46.82 -42.11 -10.58
CA GLY A 23 45.63 -41.40 -11.08
C GLY A 23 44.79 -40.76 -9.98
N TYR A 24 44.61 -41.43 -8.83
CA TYR A 24 43.74 -40.91 -7.77
C TYR A 24 44.32 -39.65 -7.07
N PRO A 25 45.63 -39.59 -6.73
CA PRO A 25 46.23 -38.35 -6.23
C PRO A 25 46.16 -37.19 -7.23
N VAL A 26 46.38 -37.45 -8.52
CA VAL A 26 46.26 -36.43 -9.59
C VAL A 26 44.84 -35.89 -9.68
N LEU A 27 43.83 -36.72 -9.45
CA LEU A 27 42.43 -36.28 -9.42
C LEU A 27 42.12 -35.36 -8.24
N LEU A 28 42.54 -35.74 -7.02
CA LEU A 28 42.37 -34.90 -5.84
C LEU A 28 43.10 -33.57 -6.02
N GLN A 29 44.33 -33.60 -6.54
CA GLN A 29 45.10 -32.39 -6.83
C GLN A 29 44.43 -31.53 -7.90
N SER A 30 43.79 -32.13 -8.90
CA SER A 30 43.07 -31.38 -9.94
C SER A 30 41.82 -30.69 -9.39
N ILE A 31 41.06 -31.35 -8.51
CA ILE A 31 39.91 -30.72 -7.83
C ILE A 31 40.37 -29.52 -7.01
N GLN A 32 41.43 -29.69 -6.21
CA GLN A 32 42.00 -28.61 -5.41
C GLN A 32 42.49 -27.45 -6.29
N ARG A 33 43.19 -27.74 -7.39
CA ARG A 33 43.68 -26.71 -8.31
C ARG A 33 42.55 -25.96 -9.02
N ILE A 34 41.45 -26.63 -9.37
CA ILE A 34 40.28 -25.95 -9.94
C ILE A 34 39.67 -24.99 -8.90
N ASP A 35 39.49 -25.45 -7.66
CA ASP A 35 38.98 -24.61 -6.57
C ASP A 35 39.88 -23.39 -6.33
N GLU A 36 41.20 -23.61 -6.24
CA GLU A 36 42.20 -22.55 -6.06
C GLU A 36 42.25 -21.57 -7.25
N GLN A 37 42.20 -22.08 -8.49
CA GLN A 37 42.31 -21.27 -9.71
C GLN A 37 41.16 -20.26 -9.80
N TYR A 38 39.92 -20.73 -9.62
CA TYR A 38 38.73 -19.88 -9.77
C TYR A 38 38.26 -19.26 -8.44
N CYS A 39 38.84 -19.68 -7.31
CA CYS A 39 38.34 -19.36 -5.97
C CYS A 39 36.83 -19.68 -5.84
N SER A 40 36.40 -20.81 -6.41
CA SER A 40 35.01 -21.23 -6.48
C SER A 40 34.83 -22.72 -6.22
N VAL A 41 34.25 -23.00 -5.04
CA VAL A 41 33.81 -24.34 -4.66
C VAL A 41 32.70 -24.85 -5.60
N ARG A 42 31.93 -23.95 -6.23
CA ARG A 42 30.87 -24.33 -7.17
C ARG A 42 31.43 -25.01 -8.42
N LEU A 43 32.50 -24.47 -8.99
CA LEU A 43 33.17 -25.06 -10.16
C LEU A 43 33.83 -26.40 -9.83
N ALA A 44 34.47 -26.51 -8.65
CA ALA A 44 35.02 -27.77 -8.17
C ALA A 44 33.93 -28.85 -7.95
N TYR A 45 32.79 -28.46 -7.38
CA TYR A 45 31.63 -29.34 -7.21
C TYR A 45 31.01 -29.73 -8.56
N ARG A 46 30.90 -28.79 -9.50
CA ARG A 46 30.38 -29.04 -10.86
C ARG A 46 31.25 -30.03 -11.64
N PHE A 47 32.58 -29.97 -11.47
CA PHE A 47 33.51 -30.95 -12.01
C PHE A 47 33.23 -32.36 -11.47
N GLN A 48 32.97 -32.51 -10.17
CA GLN A 48 32.61 -33.81 -9.57
C GLN A 48 31.25 -34.34 -10.05
N GLN A 49 30.37 -33.47 -10.54
CA GLN A 49 29.09 -33.88 -11.08
C GLN A 49 29.15 -34.41 -12.52
N GLU A 50 30.26 -34.21 -13.23
CA GLU A 50 30.45 -34.65 -14.62
C GLU A 50 30.23 -36.15 -14.78
N ILE A 51 29.57 -36.54 -15.88
CA ILE A 51 29.27 -37.96 -16.18
C ILE A 51 30.56 -38.76 -16.24
N SER A 52 31.61 -38.23 -16.87
CA SER A 52 32.92 -38.89 -16.95
C SER A 52 33.55 -39.11 -15.57
N PHE A 53 33.39 -38.16 -14.63
CA PHE A 53 33.90 -38.30 -13.26
C PHE A 53 33.13 -39.39 -12.50
N LYS A 54 31.79 -39.35 -12.53
CA LYS A 54 30.95 -40.36 -11.85
C LYS A 54 31.16 -41.75 -12.41
N PHE A 55 31.28 -41.87 -13.74
CA PHE A 55 31.50 -43.15 -14.40
C PHE A 55 32.91 -43.70 -14.09
N PHE A 56 33.93 -42.85 -14.07
CA PHE A 56 35.27 -43.25 -13.62
C PHE A 56 35.25 -43.78 -12.18
N GLN A 57 34.61 -43.07 -11.24
CA GLN A 57 34.48 -43.53 -9.85
C GLN A 57 33.76 -44.88 -9.77
N PHE A 58 32.65 -45.04 -10.50
CA PHE A 58 31.90 -46.31 -10.54
C PHE A 58 32.75 -47.48 -11.07
N ILE A 59 33.47 -47.29 -12.17
CA ILE A 59 34.35 -48.31 -12.75
C ILE A 59 35.54 -48.60 -11.82
N LEU A 60 36.09 -47.59 -11.16
CA LEU A 60 37.15 -47.73 -10.17
C LEU A 60 36.71 -48.60 -8.98
N PHE A 61 35.59 -48.27 -8.35
CA PHE A 61 35.05 -49.05 -7.22
C PHE A 61 34.72 -50.49 -7.63
N SER A 62 34.16 -50.68 -8.83
CA SER A 62 33.90 -52.01 -9.38
C SER A 62 35.18 -52.82 -9.57
N ASN A 63 36.25 -52.20 -10.09
CA ASN A 63 37.56 -52.85 -10.24
C ASN A 63 38.19 -53.21 -8.89
N ILE A 64 38.02 -52.39 -7.83
CA ILE A 64 38.49 -52.72 -6.47
C ILE A 64 37.82 -54.01 -5.99
N ILE A 65 36.49 -54.09 -6.11
CA ILE A 65 35.71 -55.26 -5.66
C ILE A 65 36.12 -56.50 -6.45
N ILE A 66 36.20 -56.41 -7.79
CA ILE A 66 36.63 -57.52 -8.65
C ILE A 66 38.04 -57.97 -8.26
N SER A 67 38.99 -57.04 -8.11
CA SER A 67 40.38 -57.39 -7.79
C SER A 67 40.55 -58.07 -6.42
N ILE A 68 39.71 -57.76 -5.44
CA ILE A 68 39.70 -58.41 -4.12
C ILE A 68 39.08 -59.82 -4.19
N LEU A 69 38.02 -60.00 -4.99
CA LEU A 69 37.29 -61.27 -5.07
C LEU A 69 37.98 -62.28 -6.00
N SER A 70 38.61 -61.81 -7.08
CA SER A 70 39.23 -62.66 -8.11
C SER A 70 40.20 -63.73 -7.57
N PRO A 71 41.11 -63.47 -6.61
CA PRO A 71 42.03 -64.50 -6.10
C PRO A 71 41.30 -65.70 -5.46
N PHE A 72 40.22 -65.44 -4.74
CA PHE A 72 39.41 -66.48 -4.10
C PHE A 72 38.70 -67.34 -5.15
N VAL A 73 38.20 -66.70 -6.20
CA VAL A 73 37.49 -67.37 -7.30
C VAL A 73 38.45 -68.19 -8.16
N ILE A 74 39.64 -67.66 -8.45
CA ILE A 74 40.73 -68.33 -9.20
C ILE A 74 41.23 -69.56 -8.42
N TYR A 75 41.31 -69.49 -7.08
CA TYR A 75 41.80 -70.59 -6.24
C TYR A 75 40.76 -71.69 -5.98
N LEU A 76 39.47 -71.34 -5.84
CA LEU A 76 38.43 -72.27 -5.40
C LEU A 76 37.65 -72.96 -6.53
N LEU A 77 37.69 -72.44 -7.77
CA LEU A 77 36.84 -72.90 -8.88
C LEU A 77 37.64 -73.51 -10.05
N PRO A 78 36.99 -74.27 -10.95
CA PRO A 78 37.64 -74.87 -12.12
C PRO A 78 38.30 -73.85 -13.05
N VAL A 79 39.31 -74.30 -13.79
CA VAL A 79 40.14 -73.48 -14.71
C VAL A 79 39.31 -72.68 -15.72
N ASP A 80 38.22 -73.26 -16.24
CA ASP A 80 37.35 -72.56 -17.19
C ASP A 80 36.70 -71.31 -16.56
N PHE A 81 36.25 -71.40 -15.31
CA PHE A 81 35.65 -70.27 -14.60
C PHE A 81 36.68 -69.19 -14.25
N SER A 82 37.91 -69.62 -13.90
CA SER A 82 39.05 -68.73 -13.68
C SER A 82 39.38 -67.89 -14.92
N ASN A 83 39.34 -68.48 -16.12
CA ASN A 83 39.57 -67.77 -17.39
C ASN A 83 38.49 -66.71 -17.69
N TYR A 84 37.22 -66.98 -17.37
CA TYR A 84 36.16 -65.98 -17.50
C TYR A 84 36.38 -64.79 -16.56
N VAL A 85 36.79 -65.02 -15.31
CA VAL A 85 37.07 -63.98 -14.32
C VAL A 85 38.21 -63.06 -14.78
N VAL A 86 39.31 -63.63 -15.25
CA VAL A 86 40.45 -62.85 -15.78
C VAL A 86 40.04 -62.06 -17.04
N SER A 87 39.19 -62.64 -17.90
CA SER A 87 38.66 -61.93 -19.07
C SER A 87 37.78 -60.74 -18.67
N VAL A 88 36.87 -60.91 -17.70
CA VAL A 88 36.03 -59.83 -17.16
C VAL A 88 36.90 -58.74 -16.55
N GLN A 89 37.88 -59.09 -15.72
CA GLN A 89 38.79 -58.13 -15.12
C GLN A 89 39.63 -57.37 -16.16
N THR A 90 40.03 -58.03 -17.24
CA THR A 90 40.71 -57.37 -18.37
C THR A 90 39.83 -56.30 -19.00
N VAL A 91 38.55 -56.62 -19.25
CA VAL A 91 37.57 -55.65 -19.80
C VAL A 91 37.37 -54.47 -18.85
N PHE A 92 37.27 -54.72 -17.54
CA PHE A 92 37.11 -53.67 -16.54
C PHE A 92 38.34 -52.75 -16.41
N ILE A 93 39.56 -53.29 -16.56
CA ILE A 93 40.78 -52.48 -16.57
C ILE A 93 40.91 -51.67 -17.86
N LEU A 94 40.57 -52.25 -19.02
CA LEU A 94 40.50 -51.51 -20.28
C LEU A 94 39.47 -50.38 -20.21
N ALA A 95 38.29 -50.65 -19.66
CA ALA A 95 37.27 -49.64 -19.41
C ALA A 95 37.79 -48.55 -18.46
N LEU A 96 38.52 -48.90 -17.40
CA LEU A 96 39.13 -47.95 -16.47
C LEU A 96 40.15 -47.04 -17.16
N LEU A 97 41.01 -47.59 -18.03
CA LEU A 97 41.97 -46.81 -18.82
C LEU A 97 41.26 -45.83 -19.76
N LEU A 98 40.26 -46.29 -20.52
CA LEU A 98 39.46 -45.42 -21.40
C LEU A 98 38.74 -44.31 -20.61
N CYS A 99 38.17 -44.64 -19.46
CA CYS A 99 37.54 -43.65 -18.57
C CYS A 99 38.56 -42.64 -18.04
N SER A 100 39.78 -43.08 -17.72
CA SER A 100 40.87 -42.21 -17.27
C SER A 100 41.27 -41.20 -18.35
N PHE A 101 41.38 -41.62 -19.60
CA PHE A 101 41.65 -40.71 -20.73
C PHE A 101 40.53 -39.69 -20.92
N ASN A 102 39.27 -40.11 -20.87
CA ASN A 102 38.13 -39.20 -20.96
C ASN A 102 38.12 -38.20 -19.79
N LEU A 103 38.41 -38.65 -18.59
CA LEU A 103 38.49 -37.80 -17.41
C LEU A 103 39.63 -36.78 -17.51
N PHE A 104 40.78 -37.16 -18.05
CA PHE A 104 41.87 -36.23 -18.34
C PHE A 104 41.47 -35.13 -19.34
N ASN A 105 40.69 -35.48 -20.37
CA ASN A 105 40.15 -34.47 -21.29
C ASN A 105 39.20 -33.49 -20.59
N ILE A 106 38.37 -33.95 -19.66
CA ILE A 106 37.51 -33.07 -18.85
C ILE A 106 38.34 -32.17 -17.95
N ILE A 107 39.34 -32.73 -17.26
CA ILE A 107 40.27 -31.95 -16.43
C ILE A 107 40.90 -30.82 -17.26
N ARG A 108 41.40 -31.14 -18.46
CA ARG A 108 41.97 -30.14 -19.37
C ARG A 108 40.98 -29.00 -19.67
N ILE A 109 39.72 -29.31 -19.96
CA ILE A 109 38.69 -28.29 -20.23
C ILE A 109 38.52 -27.38 -19.00
N TYR A 110 38.46 -27.93 -17.79
CA TYR A 110 38.31 -27.13 -16.57
C TYR A 110 39.56 -26.29 -16.23
N TYR A 111 40.75 -26.64 -16.75
CA TYR A 111 41.94 -25.79 -16.59
C TYR A 111 41.95 -24.59 -17.55
N TYR A 112 41.37 -24.72 -18.76
CA TYR A 112 41.37 -23.68 -19.78
C TYR A 112 40.04 -22.90 -19.77
N PRO A 113 40.00 -21.64 -19.29
CA PRO A 113 38.75 -20.93 -19.05
C PRO A 113 37.87 -20.75 -20.29
N LYS A 114 38.45 -20.54 -21.48
CA LYS A 114 37.68 -20.38 -22.73
C LYS A 114 36.93 -21.67 -23.08
N ASP A 115 37.60 -22.82 -23.00
CA ASP A 115 36.99 -24.13 -23.25
C ASP A 115 35.90 -24.44 -22.22
N LEU A 116 36.15 -24.08 -20.95
CA LEU A 116 35.17 -24.24 -19.88
C LEU A 116 33.92 -23.38 -20.13
N ILE A 117 34.08 -22.11 -20.53
CA ILE A 117 32.96 -21.22 -20.89
C ILE A 117 32.12 -21.87 -21.97
N THR A 118 32.71 -22.31 -23.09
CA THR A 118 31.97 -22.93 -24.19
C THR A 118 31.23 -24.21 -23.76
N ARG A 119 31.84 -25.01 -22.87
CA ARG A 119 31.19 -26.21 -22.34
C ARG A 119 29.99 -25.86 -21.45
N LEU A 120 30.15 -24.88 -20.55
CA LEU A 120 29.09 -24.47 -19.64
C LEU A 120 27.96 -23.73 -20.37
N GLU A 121 28.28 -22.94 -21.39
CA GLU A 121 27.31 -22.28 -22.26
C GLU A 121 26.40 -23.32 -22.93
N LYS A 122 27.00 -24.31 -23.59
CA LYS A 122 26.23 -25.42 -24.19
C LYS A 122 25.38 -26.16 -23.16
N SER A 123 25.94 -26.45 -21.97
CA SER A 123 25.21 -27.09 -20.87
C SER A 123 24.03 -26.23 -20.40
N SER A 124 24.21 -24.90 -20.36
CA SER A 124 23.15 -23.97 -19.97
C SER A 124 22.03 -23.89 -21.01
N GLU A 125 22.36 -23.95 -22.30
CA GLU A 125 21.38 -24.01 -23.39
C GLU A 125 20.54 -25.30 -23.33
N GLU A 126 21.19 -26.44 -23.07
CA GLU A 126 20.51 -27.74 -22.93
C GLU A 126 19.57 -27.78 -21.71
N LEU A 127 19.94 -27.10 -20.63
CA LEU A 127 19.16 -27.02 -19.39
C LEU A 127 18.11 -25.90 -19.41
N LYS A 128 18.13 -25.03 -20.42
CA LYS A 128 17.22 -23.88 -20.50
C LYS A 128 15.77 -24.38 -20.57
N PRO A 129 14.87 -23.92 -19.68
CA PRO A 129 13.49 -24.34 -19.71
C PRO A 129 12.80 -23.86 -21.00
N LYS A 130 11.87 -24.66 -21.53
CA LYS A 130 11.09 -24.32 -22.73
C LYS A 130 10.24 -23.08 -22.54
N ASP A 131 9.70 -22.90 -21.34
CA ASP A 131 9.07 -21.66 -20.90
C ASP A 131 9.89 -21.11 -19.74
N ILE A 132 10.59 -20.01 -20.00
CA ILE A 132 11.51 -19.39 -19.04
C ILE A 132 10.75 -18.66 -17.92
N ASN A 133 9.46 -18.40 -18.10
CA ASN A 133 8.59 -17.88 -17.03
C ASN A 133 8.29 -18.96 -15.96
N LEU A 134 8.54 -20.24 -16.25
CA LEU A 134 8.45 -21.35 -15.30
C LEU A 134 9.75 -21.57 -14.51
N LEU A 135 10.72 -20.65 -14.56
CA LEU A 135 11.88 -20.69 -13.68
C LEU A 135 11.41 -20.63 -12.22
N GLN A 136 11.28 -21.81 -11.60
CA GLN A 136 10.89 -21.95 -10.20
C GLN A 136 11.89 -21.23 -9.29
N GLU A 137 11.40 -20.73 -8.16
CA GLU A 137 12.20 -20.13 -7.08
C GLU A 137 13.07 -21.16 -6.32
N ASP A 138 13.49 -22.25 -6.96
CA ASP A 138 14.32 -23.27 -6.34
C ASP A 138 15.81 -22.89 -6.42
N GLU A 139 16.47 -22.80 -5.26
CA GLU A 139 17.91 -22.56 -5.14
C GLU A 139 18.76 -23.65 -5.81
N ASN A 140 18.21 -24.84 -6.04
CA ASN A 140 18.89 -25.96 -6.68
C ASN A 140 18.63 -26.08 -8.19
N ASN A 141 18.04 -25.05 -8.81
CA ASN A 141 17.80 -25.03 -10.24
C ASN A 141 19.12 -25.20 -11.03
N LYS A 142 19.24 -26.30 -11.78
CA LYS A 142 20.45 -26.65 -12.54
C LYS A 142 20.85 -25.58 -13.56
N TYR A 143 19.87 -24.95 -14.22
CA TYR A 143 20.13 -23.89 -15.20
C TYR A 143 20.74 -22.64 -14.54
N VAL A 144 20.16 -22.19 -13.42
CA VAL A 144 20.70 -21.07 -12.63
C VAL A 144 22.10 -21.39 -12.12
N ASN A 145 22.33 -22.62 -11.64
CA ASN A 145 23.64 -23.06 -11.18
C ASN A 145 24.70 -23.02 -12.30
N GLU A 146 24.35 -23.33 -13.55
CA GLU A 146 25.29 -23.15 -14.66
C GLU A 146 25.59 -21.67 -14.93
N LEU A 147 24.59 -20.79 -14.87
CA LEU A 147 24.83 -19.35 -15.00
C LEU A 147 25.74 -18.81 -13.88
N MET A 148 25.57 -19.30 -12.64
CA MET A 148 26.45 -18.99 -11.52
C MET A 148 27.88 -19.50 -11.75
N ASN A 149 28.06 -20.70 -12.31
CA ASN A 149 29.37 -21.24 -12.66
C ASN A 149 30.06 -20.39 -13.74
N ILE A 150 29.32 -19.96 -14.77
CA ILE A 150 29.83 -19.04 -15.80
C ILE A 150 30.20 -17.70 -15.17
N PHE A 151 29.36 -17.17 -14.27
CA PHE A 151 29.64 -15.95 -13.53
C PHE A 151 30.94 -16.05 -12.71
N ASP A 152 31.23 -17.18 -12.07
CA ASP A 152 32.51 -17.39 -11.36
C ASP A 152 33.73 -17.25 -12.27
N ILE A 153 33.61 -17.70 -13.53
CA ILE A 153 34.67 -17.52 -14.52
C ILE A 153 34.84 -16.03 -14.86
N SER A 154 33.76 -15.24 -14.90
CA SER A 154 33.86 -13.79 -15.06
C SER A 154 34.55 -13.13 -13.86
N VAL A 155 34.25 -13.58 -12.64
CA VAL A 155 34.95 -13.14 -11.42
C VAL A 155 36.43 -13.46 -11.49
N TYR A 156 36.79 -14.66 -11.92
CA TYR A 156 38.18 -15.03 -12.19
C TYR A 156 38.84 -14.11 -13.22
N GLY A 157 38.20 -13.88 -14.37
CA GLY A 157 38.70 -12.97 -15.41
C GLY A 157 38.95 -11.56 -14.89
N SER A 158 38.04 -11.05 -14.05
CA SER A 158 38.15 -9.76 -13.37
C SER A 158 39.31 -9.71 -12.37
N GLN A 159 39.53 -10.78 -11.60
CA GLN A 159 40.62 -10.87 -10.63
C GLN A 159 42.00 -11.00 -11.29
N LYS A 160 42.07 -11.63 -12.47
CA LYS A 160 43.30 -11.79 -13.25
C LYS A 160 43.49 -10.70 -14.31
N GLU A 161 42.61 -9.69 -14.34
CA GLU A 161 42.62 -8.61 -15.32
C GLU A 161 42.64 -9.12 -16.78
N ASN A 162 42.03 -10.28 -17.01
CA ASN A 162 41.87 -10.85 -18.35
C ASN A 162 40.53 -10.41 -18.96
N TYR A 163 40.60 -9.37 -19.79
CA TYR A 163 39.44 -8.70 -20.39
C TYR A 163 38.57 -9.69 -21.18
N ASP A 164 39.19 -10.52 -22.01
CA ASP A 164 38.48 -11.49 -22.84
C ASP A 164 37.66 -12.46 -21.99
N ILE A 165 38.28 -13.09 -20.99
CA ILE A 165 37.60 -14.09 -20.14
C ILE A 165 36.47 -13.42 -19.35
N TYR A 166 36.72 -12.24 -18.80
CA TYR A 166 35.73 -11.48 -18.06
C TYR A 166 34.49 -11.17 -18.90
N PHE A 167 34.67 -10.54 -20.06
CA PHE A 167 33.55 -10.13 -20.90
C PHE A 167 32.86 -11.31 -21.56
N SER A 168 33.59 -12.32 -22.05
CA SER A 168 32.98 -13.51 -22.68
C SER A 168 32.08 -14.27 -21.71
N ALA A 169 32.49 -14.45 -20.44
CA ALA A 169 31.65 -15.11 -19.45
C ALA A 169 30.47 -14.22 -19.03
N LEU A 170 30.71 -12.93 -18.77
CA LEU A 170 29.66 -12.02 -18.30
C LEU A 170 28.60 -11.76 -19.38
N SER A 171 28.99 -11.67 -20.66
CA SER A 171 28.03 -11.45 -21.76
C SER A 171 27.03 -12.60 -21.88
N ILE A 172 27.45 -13.85 -21.66
CA ILE A 172 26.55 -15.01 -21.67
C ILE A 172 25.52 -14.89 -20.53
N VAL A 173 25.97 -14.51 -19.34
CA VAL A 173 25.08 -14.29 -18.20
C VAL A 173 24.07 -13.19 -18.54
N LEU A 174 24.52 -12.01 -18.99
CA LEU A 174 23.63 -10.89 -19.31
C LEU A 174 22.70 -11.17 -20.50
N HIS A 175 23.13 -11.96 -21.48
CA HIS A 175 22.27 -12.42 -22.57
C HIS A 175 21.08 -13.25 -22.04
N ASN A 176 21.34 -14.18 -21.11
CA ASN A 176 20.27 -15.00 -20.52
C ASN A 176 19.29 -14.17 -19.67
N PHE A 177 19.78 -13.12 -19.01
CA PHE A 177 18.90 -12.14 -18.35
C PHE A 177 18.05 -11.35 -19.36
N SER A 178 18.60 -11.06 -20.54
CA SER A 178 17.88 -10.35 -21.62
C SER A 178 16.82 -11.22 -22.25
N ASP A 179 17.09 -12.51 -22.45
CA ASP A 179 16.11 -13.49 -22.90
C ASP A 179 14.92 -13.58 -21.93
N TYR A 180 15.20 -13.65 -20.62
CA TYR A 180 14.16 -13.65 -19.59
C TYR A 180 13.33 -12.36 -19.61
N HIS A 181 14.00 -11.22 -19.79
CA HIS A 181 13.34 -9.92 -19.86
C HIS A 181 12.39 -9.85 -21.08
N ASN A 182 12.80 -10.38 -22.23
CA ASN A 182 12.03 -10.38 -23.47
C ASN A 182 10.85 -11.36 -23.46
N SER A 183 10.95 -12.48 -22.75
CA SER A 183 9.88 -13.49 -22.63
C SER A 183 8.81 -13.17 -21.58
N SER A 184 9.09 -12.20 -20.71
CA SER A 184 8.19 -11.80 -19.63
C SER A 184 6.96 -11.04 -20.17
N ASP A 185 5.87 -11.08 -19.41
CA ASP A 185 4.63 -10.36 -19.71
C ASP A 185 4.90 -8.86 -19.92
N VAL A 186 4.52 -8.38 -21.11
CA VAL A 186 4.81 -7.04 -21.63
C VAL A 186 4.17 -5.94 -20.77
N GLU A 187 2.98 -6.22 -20.23
CA GLU A 187 2.19 -5.24 -19.48
C GLU A 187 2.63 -5.09 -18.02
N LYS A 188 3.39 -6.08 -17.52
CA LYS A 188 3.81 -6.16 -16.12
C LYS A 188 5.27 -5.75 -15.94
N PRO A 189 5.63 -5.16 -14.79
CA PRO A 189 7.03 -4.96 -14.43
C PRO A 189 7.77 -6.29 -14.33
N VAL A 190 8.98 -6.37 -14.89
CA VAL A 190 9.78 -7.60 -14.87
C VAL A 190 10.31 -7.88 -13.46
N VAL A 191 10.01 -9.06 -12.93
CA VAL A 191 10.48 -9.57 -11.64
C VAL A 191 11.40 -10.73 -11.89
N TYR A 192 12.67 -10.62 -11.50
CA TYR A 192 13.67 -11.65 -11.77
C TYR A 192 13.57 -12.79 -10.74
N PRO A 193 13.77 -14.06 -11.15
CA PRO A 193 13.80 -15.18 -10.22
C PRO A 193 14.90 -15.01 -9.16
N LYS A 194 14.68 -15.55 -7.95
CA LYS A 194 15.64 -15.47 -6.83
C LYS A 194 17.07 -15.86 -7.21
N GLY A 195 17.22 -16.89 -8.03
CA GLY A 195 18.52 -17.33 -8.55
C GLY A 195 19.26 -16.27 -9.37
N MET A 196 18.54 -15.54 -10.23
CA MET A 196 19.09 -14.42 -11.00
C MET A 196 19.35 -13.21 -10.09
N MET A 197 18.47 -12.91 -9.14
CA MET A 197 18.72 -11.85 -8.15
C MET A 197 19.99 -12.10 -7.34
N ARG A 198 20.31 -13.37 -7.02
CA ARG A 198 21.58 -13.73 -6.39
C ARG A 198 22.81 -13.38 -7.24
N ILE A 199 22.76 -13.61 -8.56
CA ILE A 199 23.84 -13.22 -9.47
C ILE A 199 24.03 -11.70 -9.41
N LEU A 200 22.95 -10.92 -9.49
CA LEU A 200 23.00 -9.46 -9.37
C LEU A 200 23.63 -9.04 -8.04
N ASP A 201 23.23 -9.64 -6.92
CA ASP A 201 23.84 -9.39 -5.60
C ASP A 201 25.33 -9.76 -5.55
N GLU A 202 25.78 -10.81 -6.24
CA GLU A 202 27.21 -11.11 -6.36
C GLU A 202 27.93 -10.03 -7.17
N ILE A 203 27.38 -9.59 -8.30
CA ILE A 203 27.95 -8.49 -9.10
C ILE A 203 28.04 -7.21 -8.27
N ARG A 204 27.00 -6.84 -7.51
CA ARG A 204 27.03 -5.71 -6.57
C ARG A 204 28.22 -5.82 -5.61
N ARG A 205 28.36 -6.96 -4.93
CA ARG A 205 29.47 -7.20 -4.00
C ARG A 205 30.84 -7.06 -4.65
N HIS A 206 30.98 -7.47 -5.92
CA HIS A 206 32.22 -7.32 -6.67
C HIS A 206 32.46 -5.89 -7.18
N SER A 207 31.42 -5.08 -7.35
CA SER A 207 31.51 -3.67 -7.80
C SER A 207 31.98 -2.72 -6.69
N VAL A 208 31.91 -3.14 -5.44
CA VAL A 208 32.16 -2.33 -4.23
C VAL A 208 33.49 -2.70 -3.55
N LYS A 209 34.06 -3.88 -3.85
CA LYS A 209 35.36 -4.29 -3.31
C LYS A 209 36.45 -3.33 -3.78
N SER A 210 37.09 -2.65 -2.84
CA SER A 210 38.13 -1.63 -3.05
C SER A 210 39.37 -2.22 -3.74
N ASN A 211 39.32 -2.32 -5.06
CA ASN A 211 40.45 -2.57 -5.93
C ASN A 211 40.11 -2.02 -7.32
N GLU A 212 40.67 -0.86 -7.64
CA GLU A 212 40.37 -0.09 -8.85
C GLU A 212 40.78 -0.78 -10.15
N GLN A 213 41.65 -1.80 -10.08
CA GLN A 213 42.10 -2.55 -11.25
C GLN A 213 41.10 -3.62 -11.68
N LYS A 214 40.23 -4.08 -10.78
CA LYS A 214 39.26 -5.16 -11.08
C LYS A 214 38.13 -4.64 -11.97
N PHE A 215 37.78 -5.41 -12.99
CA PHE A 215 36.80 -4.98 -13.99
C PHE A 215 35.39 -4.71 -13.43
N PHE A 216 34.94 -5.46 -12.41
CA PHE A 216 33.63 -5.19 -11.79
C PHE A 216 33.59 -3.85 -11.06
N TYR A 217 34.72 -3.39 -10.50
CA TYR A 217 34.82 -2.06 -9.90
C TYR A 217 34.83 -0.98 -10.99
N LYS A 218 35.56 -1.23 -12.08
CA LYS A 218 35.74 -0.27 -13.18
C LYS A 218 34.51 -0.10 -14.08
N TYR A 219 33.80 -1.18 -14.38
CA TYR A 219 32.72 -1.21 -15.36
C TYR A 219 31.37 -1.49 -14.70
N ASN A 220 30.41 -0.60 -14.98
CA ASN A 220 29.02 -0.80 -14.58
C ASN A 220 28.30 -1.64 -15.62
N SER A 221 28.38 -2.97 -15.48
CA SER A 221 27.81 -3.90 -16.46
C SER A 221 26.30 -4.16 -16.27
N ILE A 222 25.73 -3.77 -15.13
CA ILE A 222 24.33 -4.09 -14.80
C ILE A 222 23.37 -2.97 -15.19
N THR A 223 23.72 -1.72 -14.92
CA THR A 223 22.85 -0.57 -15.25
C THR A 223 22.49 -0.52 -16.74
N PRO A 224 23.43 -0.70 -17.71
CA PRO A 224 23.06 -0.70 -19.13
C PRO A 224 22.12 -1.84 -19.50
N PHE A 225 22.15 -2.95 -18.76
CA PHE A 225 21.21 -4.04 -18.93
C PHE A 225 19.82 -3.67 -18.38
N ILE A 226 19.73 -3.21 -17.12
CA ILE A 226 18.44 -2.86 -16.49
C ILE A 226 17.75 -1.70 -17.23
N TYR A 227 18.54 -0.71 -17.67
CA TYR A 227 18.07 0.50 -18.33
C TYR A 227 18.23 0.43 -19.86
N ASN A 228 18.17 -0.77 -20.43
CA ASN A 228 18.28 -0.95 -21.87
C ASN A 228 17.04 -0.38 -22.59
N GLU A 229 17.27 0.57 -23.48
CA GLU A 229 16.22 1.23 -24.27
C GLU A 229 15.45 0.27 -25.19
N SER A 230 16.07 -0.83 -25.60
CA SER A 230 15.45 -1.83 -26.48
C SER A 230 14.28 -2.55 -25.83
N PHE A 231 14.26 -2.63 -24.49
CA PHE A 231 13.22 -3.36 -23.78
C PHE A 231 11.89 -2.59 -23.72
N LYS A 232 11.93 -1.25 -23.58
CA LYS A 232 10.73 -0.40 -23.39
C LYS A 232 9.72 -0.96 -22.35
N ARG A 233 10.22 -1.51 -21.24
CA ARG A 233 9.42 -2.13 -20.15
C ARG A 233 9.38 -1.28 -18.88
N LYS A 234 8.39 -1.58 -18.03
CA LYS A 234 8.30 -1.06 -16.66
C LYS A 234 9.34 -1.71 -15.75
N ILE A 235 9.94 -0.92 -14.86
CA ILE A 235 10.88 -1.39 -13.84
C ILE A 235 10.09 -1.79 -12.59
N SER A 236 10.34 -3.00 -12.07
CA SER A 236 9.72 -3.48 -10.83
C SER A 236 10.31 -2.80 -9.59
N GLU A 237 9.53 -2.74 -8.50
CA GLU A 237 10.00 -2.18 -7.22
C GLU A 237 11.18 -2.98 -6.64
N GLU A 238 11.27 -4.28 -6.90
CA GLU A 238 12.43 -5.12 -6.52
C GLU A 238 13.70 -4.69 -7.26
N THR A 239 13.58 -4.40 -8.56
CA THR A 239 14.69 -3.88 -9.36
C THR A 239 15.10 -2.47 -8.89
N TYR A 240 14.13 -1.62 -8.53
CA TYR A 240 14.41 -0.32 -7.90
C TYR A 240 15.16 -0.47 -6.57
N HIS A 241 14.74 -1.41 -5.71
CA HIS A 241 15.40 -1.70 -4.45
C HIS A 241 16.84 -2.20 -4.66
N TYR A 242 17.05 -3.07 -5.66
CA TYR A 242 18.38 -3.53 -6.05
C TYR A 242 19.28 -2.37 -6.50
N ILE A 243 18.78 -1.47 -7.35
CA ILE A 243 19.52 -0.29 -7.80
C ILE A 243 19.86 0.62 -6.61
N TRP A 244 18.88 0.88 -5.74
CA TRP A 244 19.07 1.69 -4.55
C TRP A 244 20.18 1.15 -3.63
N THR A 245 20.12 -0.14 -3.29
CA THR A 245 21.11 -0.79 -2.43
C THR A 245 22.50 -0.78 -3.07
N THR A 246 22.59 -1.05 -4.37
CA THR A 246 23.84 -0.98 -5.14
C THR A 246 24.45 0.42 -5.12
N LEU A 247 23.65 1.46 -5.33
CA LEU A 247 24.12 2.84 -5.28
C LEU A 247 24.58 3.24 -3.89
N ASN A 248 23.90 2.80 -2.83
CA ASN A 248 24.34 3.00 -1.45
C ASN A 248 25.74 2.44 -1.23
N ASP A 249 25.97 1.19 -1.64
CA ASP A 249 27.28 0.55 -1.47
C ASP A 249 28.37 1.22 -2.32
N VAL A 250 28.06 1.60 -3.56
CA VAL A 250 28.97 2.30 -4.49
C VAL A 250 29.38 3.68 -3.95
N ILE A 251 28.42 4.45 -3.42
CA ILE A 251 28.68 5.78 -2.83
C ILE A 251 29.52 5.65 -1.55
N ASN A 252 29.23 4.65 -0.70
CA ASN A 252 29.99 4.42 0.53
C ASN A 252 31.43 3.94 0.25
N SER A 253 31.62 3.12 -0.79
CA SER A 253 32.94 2.65 -1.23
C SER A 253 33.75 3.65 -2.05
N ASN A 254 33.23 4.86 -2.29
CA ASN A 254 33.84 5.92 -3.11
C ASN A 254 34.07 5.53 -4.58
N ASN A 255 33.30 4.59 -5.13
CA ASN A 255 33.44 4.21 -6.54
C ASN A 255 32.75 5.21 -7.48
N LYS A 256 33.37 6.38 -7.67
CA LYS A 256 32.85 7.48 -8.50
C LYS A 256 32.69 7.08 -9.98
N GLY A 257 33.62 6.28 -10.50
CA GLY A 257 33.60 5.84 -11.91
C GLY A 257 32.38 5.00 -12.24
N TRP A 258 32.00 4.09 -11.34
CA TRP A 258 30.78 3.29 -11.47
C TRP A 258 29.52 4.15 -11.36
N PHE A 259 29.48 5.08 -10.39
CA PHE A 259 28.37 6.02 -10.21
C PHE A 259 28.14 6.91 -11.44
N ASN A 260 29.20 7.44 -12.04
CA ASN A 260 29.10 8.26 -13.25
C ASN A 260 28.54 7.46 -14.44
N GLN A 261 28.95 6.19 -14.59
CA GLN A 261 28.36 5.30 -15.60
C GLN A 261 26.87 5.06 -15.34
N TYR A 262 26.47 4.84 -14.08
CA TYR A 262 25.06 4.71 -13.72
C TYR A 262 24.25 5.94 -14.17
N TRP A 263 24.76 7.13 -13.85
CA TRP A 263 24.07 8.38 -14.18
C TRP A 263 23.92 8.56 -15.70
N SER A 264 24.97 8.24 -16.46
CA SER A 264 24.94 8.25 -17.93
C SER A 264 23.89 7.32 -18.53
N TYR A 265 23.78 6.08 -18.04
CA TYR A 265 22.77 5.14 -18.53
C TYR A 265 21.35 5.53 -18.09
N SER A 266 21.21 6.13 -16.90
CA SER A 266 19.92 6.63 -16.40
C SER A 266 19.39 7.78 -17.26
N ASP A 267 20.28 8.70 -17.66
CA ASP A 267 19.97 9.82 -18.55
C ASP A 267 19.49 9.32 -19.92
N GLN A 268 20.20 8.35 -20.49
CA GLN A 268 19.80 7.71 -21.76
C GLN A 268 18.42 7.05 -21.65
N TYR A 269 18.18 6.26 -20.60
CA TYR A 269 16.90 5.59 -20.40
C TYR A 269 15.75 6.58 -20.21
N TYR A 270 15.96 7.63 -19.40
CA TYR A 270 14.93 8.67 -19.28
C TYR A 270 14.59 9.25 -20.64
N ARG A 271 15.61 9.65 -21.41
CA ARG A 271 15.42 10.31 -22.70
C ARG A 271 14.69 9.44 -23.71
N PHE A 272 15.11 8.18 -23.87
CA PHE A 272 14.63 7.31 -24.94
C PHE A 272 13.42 6.45 -24.55
N VAL A 273 13.14 6.31 -23.25
CA VAL A 273 12.08 5.41 -22.76
C VAL A 273 11.01 6.16 -21.96
N LEU A 274 11.39 7.09 -21.07
CA LEU A 274 10.45 7.77 -20.17
C LEU A 274 9.96 9.14 -20.69
N SER A 275 10.70 9.78 -21.58
CA SER A 275 10.35 11.11 -22.09
C SER A 275 9.04 11.05 -22.87
N PRO A 276 8.00 11.85 -22.50
CA PRO A 276 6.74 11.87 -23.24
C PRO A 276 6.89 12.19 -24.74
N ILE A 277 7.89 13.01 -25.09
CA ILE A 277 8.16 13.42 -26.47
C ILE A 277 8.63 12.24 -27.32
N MET A 278 9.39 11.32 -26.72
CA MET A 278 9.95 10.14 -27.39
C MET A 278 9.07 8.90 -27.20
N ARG A 279 8.04 8.97 -26.34
CA ARG A 279 7.10 7.87 -26.09
C ARG A 279 6.08 7.78 -27.22
N GLU A 280 5.86 6.56 -27.69
CA GLU A 280 4.79 6.23 -28.63
C GLU A 280 3.41 6.39 -27.95
N GLU A 281 2.37 6.76 -28.71
CA GLU A 281 1.00 7.00 -28.18
C GLU A 281 0.44 5.80 -27.40
N ASN A 282 0.85 4.56 -27.75
CA ASN A 282 0.44 3.31 -27.10
C ASN A 282 1.50 2.75 -26.13
N SER A 283 2.41 3.58 -25.63
CA SER A 283 3.43 3.13 -24.68
C SER A 283 2.81 2.64 -23.38
N ILE A 284 3.27 1.47 -22.89
CA ILE A 284 2.87 0.88 -21.60
C ILE A 284 3.38 1.75 -20.43
N ILE A 285 4.43 2.54 -20.69
CA ILE A 285 5.10 3.41 -19.73
C ILE A 285 4.35 4.73 -19.61
N ASN A 286 3.87 5.01 -18.40
CA ASN A 286 3.04 6.17 -18.12
C ASN A 286 3.79 7.21 -17.26
N ASP A 287 3.11 8.31 -16.94
CA ASP A 287 3.70 9.36 -16.12
C ASP A 287 3.96 8.93 -14.67
N THR A 288 3.31 7.87 -14.18
CA THR A 288 3.59 7.32 -12.86
C THR A 288 4.96 6.65 -12.82
N ASP A 289 5.36 5.95 -13.89
CA ASP A 289 6.70 5.36 -14.03
C ASP A 289 7.78 6.45 -14.08
N LYS A 290 7.54 7.51 -14.86
CA LYS A 290 8.40 8.71 -14.91
C LYS A 290 8.55 9.36 -13.53
N ASN A 291 7.46 9.55 -12.81
CA ASN A 291 7.47 10.15 -11.47
C ASN A 291 8.16 9.25 -10.43
N ARG A 292 8.05 7.92 -10.57
CA ARG A 292 8.75 6.95 -9.73
C ARG A 292 10.26 6.97 -9.97
N PHE A 293 10.67 7.14 -11.23
CA PHE A 293 12.07 7.27 -11.62
C PHE A 293 12.68 8.58 -11.10
N PHE A 294 11.95 9.70 -11.23
CA PHE A 294 12.39 10.98 -10.64
C PHE A 294 12.54 10.93 -9.13
N GLU A 295 11.59 10.29 -8.44
CA GLU A 295 11.68 10.09 -6.98
C GLU A 295 12.99 9.39 -6.60
N LEU A 296 13.38 8.31 -7.28
CA LEU A 296 14.65 7.64 -7.05
C LEU A 296 15.84 8.61 -7.22
N HIS A 297 15.87 9.40 -8.29
CA HIS A 297 16.99 10.32 -8.57
C HIS A 297 17.09 11.46 -7.57
N VAL A 298 15.96 11.94 -7.04
CA VAL A 298 15.94 12.89 -5.93
C VAL A 298 16.51 12.25 -4.67
N MET A 299 16.12 11.00 -4.37
CA MET A 299 16.65 10.27 -3.23
C MET A 299 18.14 9.94 -3.35
N ILE A 300 18.65 9.71 -4.57
CA ILE A 300 20.09 9.57 -4.82
C ILE A 300 20.81 10.90 -4.50
N GLY A 301 20.23 12.04 -4.90
CA GLY A 301 20.74 13.36 -4.50
C GLY A 301 20.79 13.54 -2.97
N ALA A 302 19.72 13.14 -2.28
CA ALA A 302 19.66 13.14 -0.81
C ALA A 302 20.76 12.25 -0.20
N LEU A 303 20.99 11.07 -0.77
CA LEU A 303 22.03 10.13 -0.34
C LEU A 303 23.44 10.71 -0.51
N LEU A 304 23.69 11.46 -1.59
CA LEU A 304 24.96 12.18 -1.80
C LEU A 304 25.15 13.31 -0.79
N VAL A 305 24.08 14.04 -0.42
CA VAL A 305 24.11 15.06 0.64
C VAL A 305 24.48 14.42 1.98
N TYR A 306 23.81 13.33 2.35
CA TYR A 306 24.07 12.58 3.58
C TYR A 306 25.54 12.11 3.66
N ASN A 307 26.05 11.53 2.57
CA ASN A 307 27.44 11.08 2.47
C ASN A 307 28.46 12.20 2.20
N LYS A 308 28.01 13.47 2.16
CA LYS A 308 28.84 14.67 1.92
C LYS A 308 29.65 14.60 0.62
N LYS A 309 29.12 13.94 -0.42
CA LYS A 309 29.75 13.82 -1.74
C LYS A 309 29.50 15.07 -2.59
N TYR A 310 29.95 16.24 -2.12
CA TYR A 310 29.63 17.53 -2.73
C TYR A 310 30.15 17.67 -4.17
N ASP A 311 31.34 17.15 -4.47
CA ASP A 311 31.85 17.16 -5.86
C ASP A 311 31.03 16.25 -6.79
N TRP A 312 30.40 15.20 -6.28
CA TRP A 312 29.54 14.33 -7.10
C TRP A 312 28.19 15.01 -7.36
N LEU A 313 27.67 15.79 -6.40
CA LEU A 313 26.50 16.64 -6.60
C LEU A 313 26.73 17.63 -7.73
N LYS A 314 27.92 18.24 -7.81
CA LYS A 314 28.29 19.09 -8.95
C LYS A 314 28.20 18.32 -10.25
N ASP A 315 28.83 17.16 -10.33
CA ASP A 315 28.90 16.38 -11.57
C ASP A 315 27.50 16.05 -12.11
N ILE A 316 26.59 15.56 -11.25
CA ILE A 316 25.21 15.26 -11.68
C ILE A 316 24.42 16.50 -12.09
N MET A 317 24.66 17.66 -11.44
CA MET A 317 23.96 18.91 -11.74
C MET A 317 24.38 19.54 -13.08
N TYR A 318 25.60 19.26 -13.54
CA TYR A 318 26.12 19.70 -14.83
C TYR A 318 26.10 18.60 -15.90
N PHE A 319 25.68 17.39 -15.55
CA PHE A 319 25.66 16.27 -16.47
C PHE A 319 24.66 16.51 -17.61
N THR A 320 25.14 16.51 -18.85
CA THR A 320 24.31 16.57 -20.04
C THR A 320 25.03 15.93 -21.22
N ASN A 321 24.31 15.16 -22.04
CA ASN A 321 24.79 14.56 -23.28
C ASN A 321 24.14 15.21 -24.52
N GLN A 322 23.62 16.43 -24.39
CA GLN A 322 22.81 17.08 -25.41
C GLN A 322 23.35 18.48 -25.74
N THR A 323 23.05 18.95 -26.95
CA THR A 323 23.29 20.33 -27.37
C THR A 323 22.01 20.86 -28.03
N PRO A 324 21.33 21.87 -27.48
CA PRO A 324 21.65 22.58 -26.23
C PRO A 324 21.57 21.67 -25.00
N ALA A 325 22.19 22.09 -23.89
CA ALA A 325 22.20 21.33 -22.65
C ALA A 325 20.79 21.11 -22.12
N HIS A 326 20.45 19.86 -21.80
CA HIS A 326 19.19 19.47 -21.15
C HIS A 326 19.49 18.54 -19.97
N TYR A 327 18.70 18.64 -18.89
CA TYR A 327 18.95 18.00 -17.59
C TYR A 327 17.79 17.11 -17.17
N ASP A 328 17.61 16.03 -17.92
CA ASP A 328 16.45 15.14 -17.84
C ASP A 328 16.18 14.53 -16.46
N LEU A 329 17.23 14.25 -15.67
CA LEU A 329 17.14 13.59 -14.36
C LEU A 329 16.95 14.55 -13.18
N ILE A 330 16.97 15.86 -13.41
CA ILE A 330 16.90 16.88 -12.37
C ILE A 330 15.71 17.80 -12.66
N PRO A 331 14.82 18.07 -11.68
CA PRO A 331 13.70 18.96 -11.91
C PRO A 331 14.18 20.37 -12.30
N GLY A 332 13.70 20.85 -13.44
CA GLY A 332 14.06 22.14 -14.04
C GLY A 332 13.20 23.32 -13.62
N THR A 333 12.16 23.11 -12.80
CA THR A 333 11.23 24.17 -12.38
C THR A 333 10.97 24.16 -10.87
N PHE A 334 10.67 25.32 -10.32
CA PHE A 334 10.29 25.48 -8.92
C PHE A 334 9.04 24.66 -8.57
N ILE A 335 8.05 24.63 -9.48
CA ILE A 335 6.83 23.82 -9.35
C ILE A 335 7.16 22.34 -9.21
N ALA A 336 8.04 21.79 -10.05
CA ALA A 336 8.44 20.39 -9.98
C ALA A 336 9.15 20.05 -8.66
N ILE A 337 10.07 20.92 -8.21
CA ILE A 337 10.77 20.76 -6.93
C ILE A 337 9.77 20.78 -5.76
N LEU A 338 8.82 21.71 -5.76
CA LEU A 338 7.82 21.80 -4.70
C LEU A 338 6.91 20.56 -4.66
N ASN A 339 6.49 20.05 -5.82
CA ASN A 339 5.68 18.83 -5.90
C ASN A 339 6.44 17.60 -5.37
N LEU A 340 7.74 17.49 -5.69
CA LEU A 340 8.60 16.45 -5.14
C LEU A 340 8.79 16.59 -3.62
N ALA A 341 8.94 17.81 -3.11
CA ALA A 341 9.02 18.08 -1.67
C ALA A 341 7.74 17.61 -0.94
N LYS A 342 6.57 17.94 -1.49
CA LYS A 342 5.27 17.49 -0.94
C LYS A 342 5.13 15.97 -0.96
N LYS A 343 5.58 15.32 -2.03
CA LYS A 343 5.54 13.85 -2.15
C LYS A 343 6.45 13.17 -1.12
N ILE A 344 7.65 13.71 -0.91
CA ILE A 344 8.60 13.14 0.07
C ILE A 344 8.11 13.37 1.50
N ASP A 345 7.51 14.52 1.79
CA ASP A 345 6.88 14.80 3.09
C ASP A 345 5.74 13.82 3.40
N SER A 346 4.85 13.56 2.43
CA SER A 346 3.77 12.59 2.64
C SER A 346 4.29 11.16 2.86
N MET A 347 5.41 10.78 2.23
CA MET A 347 6.07 9.48 2.43
C MET A 347 6.79 9.35 3.78
N ALA A 348 7.08 10.45 4.47
CA ALA A 348 7.69 10.43 5.79
C ALA A 348 6.68 10.05 6.89
N SER A 349 5.38 10.26 6.64
CA SER A 349 4.30 9.92 7.55
C SER A 349 4.20 8.40 7.77
N PHE A 350 4.13 7.98 9.04
CA PHE A 350 4.09 6.56 9.42
C PHE A 350 2.91 5.77 8.85
N MET A 351 1.83 6.44 8.43
CA MET A 351 0.66 5.81 7.81
C MET A 351 0.81 5.60 6.30
N HIS A 352 1.93 6.03 5.70
CA HIS A 352 2.15 5.89 4.27
C HIS A 352 2.54 4.45 3.90
N HIS A 353 1.88 3.86 2.90
CA HIS A 353 2.14 2.50 2.42
C HIS A 353 3.59 2.26 1.94
N ARG A 354 4.28 3.33 1.53
CA ARG A 354 5.69 3.35 1.13
C ARG A 354 6.47 4.31 2.03
N LEU A 355 6.71 3.89 3.25
CA LEU A 355 7.46 4.67 4.24
C LEU A 355 8.92 4.87 3.76
N LEU A 356 9.46 6.08 3.89
CA LEU A 356 10.82 6.40 3.41
C LEU A 356 11.89 5.44 3.95
N SER A 357 11.83 5.09 5.23
CA SER A 357 12.80 4.20 5.87
C SER A 357 12.82 2.77 5.31
N SER A 358 11.71 2.29 4.74
CA SER A 358 11.64 0.97 4.13
C SER A 358 12.11 0.96 2.68
N VAL A 359 11.78 2.01 1.92
CA VAL A 359 12.11 2.10 0.49
C VAL A 359 13.54 2.59 0.26
N TYR A 360 14.00 3.56 1.06
CA TYR A 360 15.26 4.26 0.89
C TYR A 360 16.15 4.23 2.13
N PRO A 361 16.51 3.05 2.67
CA PRO A 361 17.41 2.98 3.82
C PRO A 361 18.78 3.56 3.47
N PHE A 362 19.31 4.44 4.33
CA PHE A 362 20.66 4.99 4.21
C PHE A 362 21.62 4.09 4.99
N VAL A 363 22.67 3.58 4.34
CA VAL A 363 23.68 2.76 5.04
C VAL A 363 24.35 3.58 6.14
N GLY A 364 24.53 2.95 7.31
CA GLY A 364 25.10 3.60 8.50
C GLY A 364 24.10 4.36 9.36
N MET A 365 22.83 4.49 8.94
CA MET A 365 21.77 5.07 9.77
C MET A 365 21.25 4.03 10.77
N LYS A 366 21.03 4.44 12.02
CA LYS A 366 20.36 3.59 13.02
C LYS A 366 18.85 3.58 12.73
N ALA A 367 18.26 2.38 12.70
CA ALA A 367 16.82 2.25 12.52
C ALA A 367 16.10 2.62 13.82
N ASP A 368 15.43 3.77 13.82
CA ASP A 368 14.50 4.21 14.85
C ASP A 368 13.18 4.75 14.24
N VAL A 369 12.23 5.15 15.10
CA VAL A 369 10.92 5.68 14.67
C VAL A 369 11.02 6.98 13.87
N ASN A 370 12.15 7.69 13.94
CA ASN A 370 12.40 8.97 13.26
C ASN A 370 13.21 8.83 11.97
N THR A 371 13.67 7.62 11.61
CA THR A 371 14.46 7.35 10.40
C THR A 371 13.88 8.01 9.15
N SER A 372 12.55 7.92 8.95
CA SER A 372 11.87 8.54 7.81
C SER A 372 11.96 10.07 7.81
N TYR A 373 11.82 10.71 8.97
CA TYR A 373 11.97 12.16 9.11
C TYR A 373 13.43 12.60 8.88
N TYR A 374 14.41 11.79 9.27
CA TYR A 374 15.82 12.06 8.96
C TYR A 374 16.09 11.98 7.46
N ILE A 375 15.61 10.92 6.80
CA ILE A 375 15.73 10.77 5.35
C ILE A 375 15.04 11.93 4.63
N GLN A 376 13.83 12.29 5.06
CA GLN A 376 13.10 13.45 4.55
C GLN A 376 13.94 14.73 4.67
N ASN A 377 14.57 14.97 5.82
CA ASN A 377 15.40 16.16 6.03
C ASN A 377 16.62 16.21 5.11
N GLU A 378 17.31 15.08 4.87
CA GLU A 378 18.39 15.01 3.89
C GLU A 378 17.88 15.28 2.46
N SER A 379 16.70 14.78 2.12
CA SER A 379 16.04 15.07 0.85
C SER A 379 15.67 16.55 0.72
N THR A 380 15.14 17.17 1.78
CA THR A 380 14.85 18.61 1.79
C THR A 380 16.12 19.44 1.58
N LYS A 381 17.26 19.05 2.15
CA LYS A 381 18.55 19.72 1.86
C LYS A 381 18.90 19.62 0.37
N TYR A 382 18.78 18.43 -0.23
CA TYR A 382 19.03 18.28 -1.67
C TYR A 382 18.06 19.11 -2.52
N LEU A 383 16.76 19.06 -2.24
CA LEU A 383 15.74 19.86 -2.95
C LEU A 383 16.00 21.36 -2.81
N SER A 384 16.45 21.81 -1.64
CA SER A 384 16.84 23.21 -1.42
C SER A 384 18.03 23.61 -2.29
N LEU A 385 19.00 22.70 -2.48
CA LEU A 385 20.10 22.91 -3.41
C LEU A 385 19.61 23.01 -4.86
N LEU A 386 18.58 22.23 -5.23
CA LEU A 386 17.97 22.33 -6.55
C LEU A 386 17.26 23.67 -6.76
N VAL A 387 16.62 24.24 -5.73
CA VAL A 387 16.08 25.62 -5.83
C VAL A 387 17.20 26.61 -6.09
N VAL A 388 18.34 26.49 -5.40
CA VAL A 388 19.52 27.33 -5.69
C VAL A 388 20.02 27.13 -7.13
N ARG A 389 20.02 25.88 -7.61
CA ARG A 389 20.43 25.52 -8.97
C ARG A 389 19.57 26.21 -10.04
N LEU A 390 18.27 26.44 -9.80
CA LEU A 390 17.41 27.12 -10.78
C LEU A 390 17.92 28.52 -11.14
N PHE A 391 18.53 29.24 -10.19
CA PHE A 391 19.12 30.57 -10.45
C PHE A 391 20.44 30.48 -11.23
N ILE A 392 21.17 29.36 -11.10
CA ILE A 392 22.43 29.12 -11.83
C ILE A 392 22.14 28.74 -13.29
N PHE A 393 21.07 27.97 -13.52
CA PHE A 393 20.62 27.53 -14.84
C PHE A 393 19.29 28.18 -15.21
N ASN A 394 19.22 29.51 -15.05
CA ASN A 394 18.02 30.28 -15.35
C ASN A 394 17.92 30.57 -16.86
N ASP A 395 17.75 29.52 -17.66
CA ASP A 395 17.63 29.61 -19.11
C ASP A 395 16.36 28.89 -19.57
N TYR A 396 15.45 29.65 -20.15
CA TYR A 396 14.22 29.14 -20.75
C TYR A 396 14.51 28.07 -21.80
N ASN A 397 15.60 28.19 -22.55
CA ASN A 397 15.96 27.24 -23.61
C ASN A 397 16.44 25.89 -23.09
N ILE A 398 16.80 25.80 -21.80
CA ILE A 398 17.18 24.55 -21.14
C ILE A 398 15.94 23.77 -20.71
N ASN A 399 14.91 24.45 -20.19
CA ASN A 399 13.74 23.79 -19.61
C ASN A 399 12.47 23.87 -20.48
N TYR A 400 12.50 24.68 -21.55
CA TYR A 400 11.33 25.07 -22.36
C TYR A 400 10.15 25.59 -21.53
N CYS A 401 10.43 26.14 -20.36
CA CYS A 401 9.49 26.75 -19.43
C CYS A 401 10.24 27.70 -18.48
N GLU A 402 9.50 28.57 -17.80
CA GLU A 402 10.06 29.54 -16.85
C GLU A 402 10.50 28.83 -15.56
N PRO A 403 11.82 28.73 -15.25
CA PRO A 403 12.30 27.89 -14.16
C PRO A 403 11.82 28.34 -12.78
N LEU A 404 11.66 29.66 -12.60
CA LEU A 404 11.31 30.31 -11.34
C LEU A 404 9.80 30.61 -11.21
N GLU A 405 8.97 30.05 -12.10
CA GLU A 405 7.52 30.26 -12.06
C GLU A 405 6.91 29.82 -10.72
N LEU A 406 6.04 30.67 -10.16
CA LEU A 406 5.32 30.36 -8.93
C LEU A 406 4.14 29.42 -9.22
N PRO A 407 3.90 28.40 -8.37
CA PRO A 407 2.74 27.54 -8.52
C PRO A 407 1.43 28.31 -8.33
N SER A 408 0.32 27.75 -8.83
CA SER A 408 -1.00 28.25 -8.49
C SER A 408 -1.24 28.18 -6.97
N VAL A 409 -1.91 29.19 -6.42
CA VAL A 409 -2.23 29.25 -5.00
C VAL A 409 -3.55 28.52 -4.77
N PRO A 410 -3.60 27.46 -3.95
CA PRO A 410 -4.83 26.75 -3.64
C PRO A 410 -5.91 27.66 -3.07
N ASN A 411 -7.17 27.43 -3.45
CA ASN A 411 -8.31 28.07 -2.78
C ASN A 411 -8.72 27.27 -1.52
N ASN A 412 -7.77 27.02 -0.62
CA ASN A 412 -7.98 26.22 0.59
C ASN A 412 -6.99 26.61 1.70
N ILE A 413 -7.46 26.80 2.93
CA ILE A 413 -6.64 27.21 4.07
C ILE A 413 -5.63 26.11 4.46
N SER A 414 -6.08 24.86 4.53
CA SER A 414 -5.24 23.72 4.94
C SER A 414 -4.11 23.50 3.94
N ASP A 415 -4.43 23.49 2.63
CA ASP A 415 -3.44 23.31 1.58
C ASP A 415 -2.41 24.45 1.56
N ASN A 416 -2.84 25.69 1.75
CA ASN A 416 -1.94 26.84 1.85
C ASN A 416 -1.04 26.76 3.10
N LYS A 417 -1.57 26.37 4.26
CA LYS A 417 -0.77 26.15 5.48
C LYS A 417 0.25 25.02 5.27
N TYR A 418 -0.14 23.95 4.61
CA TYR A 418 0.75 22.86 4.25
C TYR A 418 1.87 23.33 3.31
N ASN A 419 1.55 24.08 2.25
CA ASN A 419 2.54 24.69 1.37
C ASN A 419 3.54 25.57 2.14
N ILE A 420 3.05 26.43 3.04
CA ILE A 420 3.90 27.28 3.89
C ILE A 420 4.84 26.44 4.74
N GLY A 421 4.36 25.34 5.33
CA GLY A 421 5.18 24.39 6.09
C GLY A 421 6.33 23.82 5.26
N ILE A 422 6.04 23.31 4.06
CA ILE A 422 7.05 22.77 3.14
C ILE A 422 8.07 23.84 2.73
N LEU A 423 7.61 25.05 2.39
CA LEU A 423 8.50 26.15 1.99
C LEU A 423 9.44 26.57 3.13
N ARG A 424 8.96 26.58 4.38
CA ARG A 424 9.81 26.85 5.55
C ARG A 424 10.88 25.76 5.73
N SER A 425 10.53 24.49 5.50
CA SER A 425 11.52 23.41 5.50
C SER A 425 12.58 23.58 4.41
N ILE A 426 12.19 24.02 3.20
CA ILE A 426 13.13 24.36 2.12
C ILE A 426 14.02 25.55 2.50
N ILE A 427 13.48 26.59 3.15
CA ILE A 427 14.27 27.73 3.65
C ILE A 427 15.35 27.23 4.63
N ASN A 428 15.00 26.36 5.57
CA ASN A 428 15.99 25.76 6.49
C ASN A 428 17.08 24.98 5.73
N GLY A 429 16.71 24.29 4.65
CA GLY A 429 17.68 23.62 3.77
C GLY A 429 18.57 24.61 3.00
N VAL A 430 18.05 25.76 2.58
CA VAL A 430 18.86 26.85 1.99
C VAL A 430 19.84 27.39 3.03
N ASP A 431 19.41 27.62 4.28
CA ASP A 431 20.28 28.05 5.38
C ASP A 431 21.44 27.08 5.62
N PHE A 432 21.17 25.77 5.60
CA PHE A 432 22.21 24.74 5.70
C PHE A 432 23.32 24.88 4.63
N TRP A 433 22.97 25.28 3.40
CA TRP A 433 23.93 25.46 2.31
C TRP A 433 24.74 26.74 2.44
N TYR A 434 24.10 27.86 2.76
CA TYR A 434 24.75 29.18 2.81
C TYR A 434 25.48 29.43 4.13
N ASP A 435 24.81 29.22 5.26
CA ASP A 435 25.34 29.61 6.57
C ASP A 435 26.45 28.64 7.02
N GLY A 436 26.26 27.35 6.71
CA GLY A 436 27.30 26.34 6.87
C GLY A 436 28.46 26.45 5.87
N LYS A 437 28.39 27.39 4.91
CA LYS A 437 29.31 27.53 3.77
C LYS A 437 29.50 26.24 2.96
N ASN A 438 28.57 25.28 3.08
CA ASN A 438 28.62 24.00 2.40
C ASN A 438 28.49 24.16 0.89
N ILE A 439 27.76 25.19 0.44
CA ILE A 439 27.60 25.50 -0.98
C ILE A 439 28.93 25.76 -1.69
N LYS A 440 29.92 26.32 -0.97
CA LYS A 440 31.26 26.58 -1.53
C LYS A 440 32.03 25.29 -1.80
N LYS A 441 31.75 24.21 -1.07
CA LYS A 441 32.40 22.89 -1.22
C LYS A 441 31.91 22.13 -2.46
N ILE A 442 30.84 22.58 -3.11
CA ILE A 442 30.33 21.99 -4.35
C ILE A 442 31.16 22.46 -5.55
N HIS A 443 31.84 23.61 -5.43
CA HIS A 443 32.69 24.17 -6.50
C HIS A 443 31.93 24.41 -7.82
N PHE A 444 30.76 25.05 -7.79
CA PHE A 444 30.02 25.44 -9.00
C PHE A 444 30.90 26.19 -10.02
N ASN A 445 30.65 25.96 -11.31
CA ASN A 445 31.39 26.64 -12.39
C ASN A 445 30.92 28.10 -12.59
N SER A 446 29.72 28.40 -12.15
CA SER A 446 29.07 29.70 -12.30
C SER A 446 29.02 30.46 -10.97
N THR A 447 28.75 31.76 -11.03
CA THR A 447 28.50 32.58 -9.84
C THR A 447 27.32 32.04 -9.04
N ILE A 448 27.54 31.80 -7.76
CA ILE A 448 26.49 31.35 -6.84
C ILE A 448 25.55 32.55 -6.56
N PRO A 449 24.23 32.38 -6.68
CA PRO A 449 23.25 33.44 -6.42
C PRO A 449 23.32 33.93 -4.97
N GLN A 450 22.78 35.12 -4.70
CA GLN A 450 22.73 35.59 -3.32
C GLN A 450 21.63 34.84 -2.54
N LYS A 451 21.91 34.49 -1.27
CA LYS A 451 20.93 33.86 -0.37
C LYS A 451 19.59 34.59 -0.37
N LYS A 452 19.63 35.94 -0.37
CA LYS A 452 18.46 36.81 -0.37
C LYS A 452 17.56 36.62 -1.60
N GLU A 453 18.13 36.34 -2.78
CA GLU A 453 17.38 36.12 -4.02
C GLU A 453 16.61 34.80 -3.95
N VAL A 454 17.29 33.73 -3.52
CA VAL A 454 16.70 32.39 -3.36
C VAL A 454 15.58 32.42 -2.33
N ILE A 455 15.82 33.00 -1.16
CA ILE A 455 14.81 33.15 -0.11
C ILE A 455 13.69 34.09 -0.57
N GLY A 456 13.98 35.07 -1.42
CA GLY A 456 12.99 35.98 -2.00
C GLY A 456 11.91 35.25 -2.79
N LEU A 457 12.29 34.25 -3.60
CA LEU A 457 11.34 33.39 -4.34
C LEU A 457 10.45 32.57 -3.39
N LEU A 458 11.04 31.99 -2.35
CA LEU A 458 10.29 31.17 -1.38
C LEU A 458 9.30 32.05 -0.59
N ASN A 459 9.76 33.22 -0.14
CA ASN A 459 8.95 34.17 0.61
C ASN A 459 7.84 34.81 -0.23
N SER A 460 8.04 35.02 -1.53
CA SER A 460 6.98 35.55 -2.39
C SER A 460 5.80 34.57 -2.47
N TYR A 461 6.06 33.27 -2.62
CA TYR A 461 5.00 32.27 -2.62
C TYR A 461 4.36 32.08 -1.25
N ILE A 462 5.14 32.11 -0.15
CA ILE A 462 4.59 32.13 1.22
C ILE A 462 3.61 33.29 1.38
N LYS A 463 3.99 34.49 0.94
CA LYS A 463 3.14 35.68 1.02
C LYS A 463 1.84 35.50 0.23
N SER A 464 1.90 34.95 -0.98
CA SER A 464 0.69 34.67 -1.78
C SER A 464 -0.24 33.66 -1.08
N CYS A 465 0.31 32.62 -0.43
CA CYS A 465 -0.47 31.69 0.39
C CYS A 465 -1.10 32.37 1.63
N GLU A 466 -0.35 33.23 2.33
CA GLU A 466 -0.83 33.95 3.51
C GLU A 466 -1.94 34.97 3.16
N GLU A 467 -1.76 35.71 2.07
CA GLU A 467 -2.78 36.63 1.53
C GLU A 467 -4.05 35.86 1.14
N LYS A 468 -3.91 34.68 0.54
CA LYS A 468 -5.06 33.85 0.18
C LYS A 468 -5.78 33.27 1.39
N ILE A 469 -5.04 32.85 2.43
CA ILE A 469 -5.64 32.44 3.71
C ILE A 469 -6.44 33.59 4.32
N LYS A 470 -5.86 34.79 4.34
CA LYS A 470 -6.52 35.98 4.87
C LYS A 470 -7.78 36.33 4.08
N ASP A 471 -7.72 36.30 2.76
CA ASP A 471 -8.88 36.50 1.87
C ASP A 471 -10.02 35.53 2.19
N ILE A 472 -9.74 34.24 2.38
CA ILE A 472 -10.77 33.23 2.71
C ILE A 472 -11.38 33.50 4.10
N ILE A 473 -10.58 33.95 5.07
CA ILE A 473 -11.04 34.22 6.45
C ILE A 473 -11.88 35.50 6.52
N ASP A 474 -11.42 36.57 5.86
CA ASP A 474 -12.02 37.90 5.90
C ASP A 474 -13.25 37.98 4.98
N ASN A 475 -13.27 37.23 3.87
CA ASN A 475 -14.36 37.18 2.89
C ASN A 475 -14.94 35.77 2.75
N PRO A 476 -15.60 35.21 3.80
CA PRO A 476 -16.12 33.84 3.74
C PRO A 476 -17.25 33.73 2.72
N LYS A 477 -17.19 32.70 1.87
CA LYS A 477 -18.21 32.39 0.86
C LYS A 477 -18.80 31.02 1.13
N ILE A 478 -20.11 30.87 0.92
CA ILE A 478 -20.82 29.61 1.10
C ILE A 478 -20.46 28.63 -0.01
N ASP A 479 -20.11 27.41 0.36
CA ASP A 479 -19.93 26.29 -0.56
C ASP A 479 -21.29 25.66 -0.87
N LYS A 480 -21.80 25.95 -2.07
CA LYS A 480 -23.10 25.44 -2.54
C LYS A 480 -23.17 23.90 -2.54
N ARG A 481 -22.04 23.20 -2.74
CA ARG A 481 -22.02 21.74 -2.74
C ARG A 481 -22.23 21.19 -1.33
N LYS A 482 -21.60 21.81 -0.32
CA LYS A 482 -21.80 21.43 1.09
C LYS A 482 -23.24 21.66 1.53
N ILE A 483 -23.81 22.81 1.17
CA ILE A 483 -25.22 23.12 1.45
C ILE A 483 -26.16 22.10 0.81
N SER A 484 -25.95 21.76 -0.47
CA SER A 484 -26.76 20.72 -1.13
C SER A 484 -26.69 19.39 -0.39
N ARG A 485 -25.49 18.94 -0.01
CA ARG A 485 -25.30 17.70 0.76
C ARG A 485 -26.06 17.74 2.08
N ILE A 486 -25.97 18.85 2.83
CA ILE A 486 -26.69 19.02 4.11
C ILE A 486 -28.21 18.95 3.89
N LYS A 487 -28.74 19.61 2.85
CA LYS A 487 -30.18 19.57 2.52
C LYS A 487 -30.65 18.16 2.18
N ASP A 488 -29.86 17.42 1.39
CA ASP A 488 -30.17 16.05 1.00
C ASP A 488 -30.22 15.11 2.22
N GLU A 489 -29.22 15.19 3.09
CA GLU A 489 -29.15 14.37 4.31
C GLU A 489 -30.25 14.75 5.32
N LEU A 490 -30.50 16.04 5.56
CA LEU A 490 -31.60 16.48 6.42
C LEU A 490 -32.96 15.93 5.96
N TYR A 491 -33.20 15.90 4.65
CA TYR A 491 -34.43 15.33 4.10
C TYR A 491 -34.51 13.81 4.33
N ASN A 492 -33.41 13.07 4.11
CA ASN A 492 -33.38 11.63 4.34
C ASN A 492 -33.69 11.30 5.81
N TYR A 493 -33.11 12.04 6.76
CA TYR A 493 -33.38 11.87 8.18
C TYR A 493 -34.78 12.33 8.56
N GLU A 494 -35.30 13.42 7.98
CA GLU A 494 -36.71 13.81 8.15
C GLU A 494 -37.64 12.65 7.81
N GLU A 495 -37.51 12.05 6.63
CA GLU A 495 -38.38 10.94 6.19
C GLU A 495 -38.28 9.74 7.14
N LYS A 496 -37.08 9.45 7.66
CA LYS A 496 -36.86 8.40 8.66
C LYS A 496 -37.61 8.69 9.96
N TYR A 497 -37.44 9.88 10.53
CA TYR A 497 -38.02 10.21 11.84
C TYR A 497 -39.52 10.53 11.78
N LYS A 498 -40.01 11.08 10.67
CA LYS A 498 -41.43 11.44 10.48
C LYS A 498 -42.37 10.24 10.52
N LYS A 499 -41.89 9.04 10.16
CA LYS A 499 -42.63 7.77 10.32
C LYS A 499 -43.06 7.50 11.76
N ASN A 500 -42.31 8.01 12.74
CA ASN A 500 -42.58 7.81 14.16
C ASN A 500 -43.46 8.92 14.77
N VAL A 501 -43.96 9.86 13.95
CA VAL A 501 -44.88 10.91 14.39
C VAL A 501 -46.31 10.50 14.11
N ILE A 502 -47.18 10.67 15.11
CA ILE A 502 -48.60 10.37 15.00
C ILE A 502 -49.29 11.49 14.22
N THR A 503 -49.88 11.15 13.08
CA THR A 503 -50.54 12.09 12.15
C THR A 503 -51.94 11.62 11.79
N ASP A 504 -52.72 12.46 11.14
CA ASP A 504 -54.05 12.11 10.60
C ASP A 504 -54.02 10.96 9.57
N LYS A 505 -52.84 10.63 9.04
CA LYS A 505 -52.61 9.54 8.09
C LYS A 505 -52.00 8.29 8.71
N SER A 506 -51.81 8.26 10.03
CA SER A 506 -51.26 7.08 10.71
C SER A 506 -52.16 5.86 10.47
N PRO A 507 -51.60 4.71 10.03
CA PRO A 507 -52.38 3.60 9.45
C PRO A 507 -53.28 2.88 10.46
N TYR A 508 -53.07 3.10 11.76
CA TYR A 508 -53.82 2.50 12.86
C TYR A 508 -54.97 3.38 13.36
N LEU A 509 -55.18 4.57 12.80
CA LEU A 509 -56.29 5.45 13.13
C LEU A 509 -57.50 5.18 12.23
N ASN A 510 -58.70 5.39 12.76
CA ASN A 510 -59.93 5.37 11.97
C ASN A 510 -60.03 6.66 11.14
N GLU A 511 -60.95 6.72 10.18
CA GLU A 511 -61.22 7.98 9.46
C GLU A 511 -61.54 9.11 10.45
N ILE A 512 -60.76 10.19 10.37
CA ILE A 512 -60.81 11.30 11.32
C ILE A 512 -61.63 12.44 10.72
N ASP A 513 -62.76 12.76 11.36
CA ASP A 513 -63.43 14.03 11.15
C ASP A 513 -62.74 15.14 11.95
N LYS A 514 -61.93 15.96 11.28
CA LYS A 514 -61.15 17.05 11.90
C LYS A 514 -62.02 18.13 12.53
N GLU A 515 -63.26 18.34 12.09
CA GLU A 515 -64.17 19.35 12.67
C GLU A 515 -64.58 18.99 14.10
N SER A 516 -64.52 17.70 14.43
CA SER A 516 -64.84 17.19 15.76
C SER A 516 -63.70 17.33 16.77
N TYR A 517 -62.56 17.93 16.39
CA TYR A 517 -61.37 18.11 17.24
C TYR A 517 -61.07 19.58 17.48
N CYS A 518 -60.57 19.88 18.67
CA CYS A 518 -59.88 21.13 18.95
C CYS A 518 -58.48 21.11 18.34
N SER A 519 -57.98 22.29 18.00
CA SER A 519 -56.67 22.40 17.37
C SER A 519 -55.86 23.57 17.93
N ARG A 520 -54.54 23.37 18.01
CA ARG A 520 -53.58 24.39 18.42
C ARG A 520 -52.46 24.47 17.39
N ASN A 521 -52.24 25.66 16.84
CA ASN A 521 -51.08 25.92 16.00
C ASN A 521 -49.82 25.92 16.87
N MET A 522 -48.76 25.30 16.35
CA MET A 522 -47.47 25.15 17.00
C MET A 522 -46.36 25.54 16.04
N ASN A 523 -45.35 26.20 16.59
CA ASN A 523 -44.10 26.48 15.91
C ASN A 523 -42.97 25.98 16.81
N LEU A 524 -42.14 25.07 16.29
CA LEU A 524 -41.02 24.47 17.01
C LEU A 524 -39.72 24.76 16.26
N PRO A 525 -39.12 25.94 16.46
CA PRO A 525 -37.84 26.27 15.87
C PRO A 525 -36.69 25.58 16.62
N TYR A 526 -35.69 25.14 15.88
CA TYR A 526 -34.41 24.66 16.38
C TYR A 526 -33.29 25.48 15.74
N PHE A 527 -32.37 25.96 16.57
CA PHE A 527 -31.26 26.80 16.15
C PHE A 527 -29.94 26.06 16.29
N TYR A 528 -29.11 26.09 15.24
CA TYR A 528 -27.76 25.56 15.25
C TYR A 528 -26.80 26.57 14.66
N LYS A 529 -25.65 26.79 15.31
CA LYS A 529 -24.61 27.66 14.78
C LYS A 529 -23.56 26.79 14.11
N PHE A 530 -23.47 26.87 12.79
CA PHE A 530 -22.41 26.18 12.05
C PHE A 530 -21.04 26.73 12.43
N GLU A 531 -20.05 25.84 12.48
CA GLU A 531 -18.67 26.24 12.26
C GLU A 531 -18.49 26.63 10.79
N ARG A 532 -17.73 27.69 10.53
CA ARG A 532 -17.45 28.14 9.14
C ARG A 532 -16.89 27.01 8.28
N SER A 533 -16.17 26.07 8.88
CA SER A 533 -15.62 24.93 8.16
C SER A 533 -16.67 23.98 7.55
N GLU A 534 -17.87 23.94 8.13
CA GLU A 534 -18.96 23.05 7.72
C GLU A 534 -19.68 23.56 6.46
N ILE A 535 -19.61 24.85 6.17
CA ILE A 535 -20.41 25.48 5.11
C ILE A 535 -19.62 26.38 4.15
N CYS A 536 -18.43 26.87 4.53
CA CYS A 536 -17.67 27.81 3.71
C CYS A 536 -16.74 27.10 2.72
N GLU A 537 -16.51 27.76 1.59
CA GLU A 537 -15.50 27.39 0.59
C GLU A 537 -14.09 27.51 1.19
N GLY A 538 -13.17 26.68 0.70
CA GLY A 538 -11.75 26.76 1.08
C GLY A 538 -11.41 26.32 2.51
N VAL A 539 -12.37 25.71 3.22
CA VAL A 539 -12.13 25.09 4.52
C VAL A 539 -12.55 23.62 4.44
N GLN A 540 -11.64 22.69 4.75
CA GLN A 540 -11.95 21.26 4.79
C GLN A 540 -12.39 20.87 6.20
N ASN A 541 -13.68 20.60 6.37
CA ASN A 541 -14.22 19.87 7.51
C ASN A 541 -15.55 19.24 7.09
N ILE A 542 -15.79 18.00 7.51
CA ILE A 542 -17.09 17.32 7.36
C ILE A 542 -17.44 16.83 8.76
N SER A 543 -18.43 17.48 9.37
CA SER A 543 -18.98 17.01 10.64
C SER A 543 -19.72 15.71 10.39
N VAL A 544 -19.29 14.65 11.06
CA VAL A 544 -19.90 13.32 10.94
C VAL A 544 -21.24 13.34 11.68
N ASN A 545 -22.31 12.87 11.03
CA ASN A 545 -23.67 12.74 11.57
C ASN A 545 -24.32 14.04 12.06
N LEU A 546 -23.86 15.21 11.60
CA LEU A 546 -24.45 16.49 12.01
C LEU A 546 -25.96 16.51 11.71
N GLU A 547 -26.33 16.14 10.50
CA GLU A 547 -27.70 16.21 9.99
C GLU A 547 -28.64 15.28 10.79
N GLU A 548 -28.17 14.10 11.20
CA GLU A 548 -28.91 13.18 12.07
C GLU A 548 -29.19 13.79 13.44
N VAL A 549 -28.16 14.38 14.07
CA VAL A 549 -28.26 14.99 15.40
C VAL A 549 -29.20 16.19 15.38
N LEU A 550 -29.17 17.00 14.33
CA LEU A 550 -30.08 18.12 14.13
C LEU A 550 -31.53 17.63 14.05
N MET A 551 -31.81 16.62 13.22
CA MET A 551 -33.16 16.08 13.07
C MET A 551 -33.63 15.40 14.36
N GLN A 552 -32.80 14.57 14.98
CA GLN A 552 -33.15 13.90 16.23
C GLN A 552 -33.53 14.91 17.33
N SER A 553 -32.78 16.01 17.44
CA SER A 553 -33.06 17.07 18.41
C SER A 553 -34.43 17.71 18.18
N LEU A 554 -34.79 17.94 16.92
CA LEU A 554 -36.06 18.54 16.54
C LEU A 554 -37.23 17.58 16.78
N PHE A 555 -37.09 16.30 16.44
CA PHE A 555 -38.11 15.29 16.72
C PHE A 555 -38.27 14.98 18.21
N ASN A 556 -37.19 15.04 18.99
CA ASN A 556 -37.27 14.92 20.46
C ASN A 556 -38.14 16.04 21.06
N ASN A 557 -38.10 17.26 20.51
CA ASN A 557 -38.99 18.34 20.96
C ASN A 557 -40.47 18.04 20.65
N LEU A 558 -40.77 17.44 19.49
CA LEU A 558 -42.12 17.00 19.14
C LEU A 558 -42.64 15.92 20.09
N GLN A 559 -41.81 14.92 20.39
CA GLN A 559 -42.17 13.84 21.30
C GLN A 559 -42.36 14.34 22.73
N ARG A 560 -41.51 15.27 23.20
CA ARG A 560 -41.67 15.92 24.51
C ARG A 560 -42.98 16.69 24.61
N TYR A 561 -43.37 17.43 23.57
CA TYR A 561 -44.66 18.09 23.57
C TYR A 561 -45.81 17.07 23.59
N TYR A 562 -45.75 16.05 22.75
CA TYR A 562 -46.79 15.00 22.65
C TYR A 562 -46.98 14.28 23.99
N THR A 563 -45.90 13.91 24.66
CA THR A 563 -45.94 13.26 25.98
C THR A 563 -46.44 14.20 27.07
N SER A 564 -46.02 15.48 27.05
CA SER A 564 -46.49 16.48 28.02
C SER A 564 -48.00 16.72 27.99
N PHE A 565 -48.64 16.53 26.82
CA PHE A 565 -50.09 16.62 26.68
C PHE A 565 -50.81 15.62 27.60
N PHE A 566 -50.38 14.36 27.59
CA PHE A 566 -50.95 13.33 28.46
C PHE A 566 -50.68 13.58 29.93
N ILE A 567 -49.52 14.17 30.29
CA ILE A 567 -49.21 14.51 31.68
C ILE A 567 -50.14 15.63 32.18
N THR A 568 -50.49 16.57 31.31
CA THR A 568 -51.29 17.75 31.68
C THR A 568 -52.78 17.41 31.80
N ILE A 569 -53.29 16.47 30.99
CA ILE A 569 -54.70 16.05 31.06
C ILE A 569 -54.87 14.91 32.04
N ARG A 570 -55.82 15.07 32.98
CA ARG A 570 -56.17 14.05 33.95
C ARG A 570 -56.77 12.82 33.24
N SER A 571 -56.22 11.65 33.51
CA SER A 571 -56.77 10.36 33.10
C SER A 571 -58.12 10.10 33.75
N ASN A 572 -58.96 9.28 33.12
CA ASN A 572 -60.22 8.84 33.71
C ASN A 572 -59.97 7.89 34.87
N THR A 573 -59.02 6.98 34.65
CA THR A 573 -58.65 5.95 35.61
C THR A 573 -57.15 5.74 35.56
N ASP A 574 -56.53 5.68 36.73
CA ASP A 574 -55.12 5.36 36.92
C ASP A 574 -55.01 4.01 37.64
N TYR A 575 -54.25 3.09 37.07
CA TYR A 575 -53.86 1.84 37.71
C TYR A 575 -52.34 1.79 37.85
N THR A 576 -51.83 1.17 38.91
CA THR A 576 -50.39 0.86 39.03
C THR A 576 -50.19 -0.65 39.12
N ILE A 577 -49.41 -1.23 38.21
CA ILE A 577 -49.16 -2.69 38.16
C ILE A 577 -47.67 -3.01 38.05
N GLN A 578 -47.31 -4.28 38.24
CA GLN A 578 -45.96 -4.77 37.94
C GLN A 578 -45.77 -4.97 36.43
N HIS A 579 -44.54 -4.82 35.96
CA HIS A 579 -44.18 -5.07 34.55
C HIS A 579 -44.56 -6.49 34.09
N SER A 580 -44.41 -7.50 34.95
CA SER A 580 -44.80 -8.90 34.66
C SER A 580 -46.30 -9.10 34.46
N ASP A 581 -47.15 -8.19 34.95
CA ASP A 581 -48.61 -8.31 34.89
C ASP A 581 -49.24 -7.47 33.77
N ILE A 582 -48.43 -6.88 32.88
CA ILE A 582 -48.91 -6.03 31.77
C ILE A 582 -49.97 -6.74 30.93
N LEU A 583 -49.71 -7.98 30.47
CA LEU A 583 -50.66 -8.69 29.61
C LEU A 583 -51.94 -9.06 30.37
N LYS A 584 -51.84 -9.46 31.65
CA LYS A 584 -53.02 -9.72 32.49
C LYS A 584 -53.88 -8.48 32.66
N ALA A 585 -53.26 -7.32 32.85
CA ALA A 585 -53.97 -6.06 32.96
C ALA A 585 -54.69 -5.68 31.67
N LEU A 586 -54.06 -5.91 30.51
CA LEU A 586 -54.68 -5.71 29.20
C LEU A 586 -55.83 -6.69 28.96
N ASP A 587 -55.76 -7.91 29.47
CA ASP A 587 -56.87 -8.87 29.44
C ASP A 587 -58.08 -8.41 30.25
N CYS A 588 -57.87 -7.87 31.46
CA CYS A 588 -58.95 -7.36 32.31
C CYS A 588 -59.69 -6.15 31.72
N LEU A 589 -59.06 -5.41 30.80
CA LEU A 589 -59.66 -4.25 30.16
C LEU A 589 -60.64 -4.60 29.02
N GLU A 590 -60.68 -5.85 28.55
CA GLU A 590 -61.58 -6.33 27.49
C GLU A 590 -61.56 -5.45 26.22
N LEU A 591 -60.36 -5.11 25.75
CA LEU A 591 -60.14 -4.17 24.65
C LEU A 591 -60.60 -4.69 23.28
N ASP A 592 -61.32 -3.85 22.53
CA ASP A 592 -61.68 -4.09 21.12
C ASP A 592 -60.63 -3.55 20.14
N SER A 593 -60.06 -4.43 19.31
CA SER A 593 -59.08 -4.12 18.25
C SER A 593 -59.52 -3.09 17.19
N THR A 594 -60.83 -2.94 16.97
CA THR A 594 -61.38 -1.97 16.01
C THR A 594 -61.51 -0.57 16.61
N GLN A 595 -61.66 -0.47 17.93
CA GLN A 595 -61.93 0.78 18.63
C GLN A 595 -60.75 1.31 19.43
N HIS A 596 -59.87 0.45 19.93
CA HIS A 596 -58.85 0.82 20.91
C HIS A 596 -57.43 0.77 20.34
N ILE A 597 -56.54 1.51 21.00
CA ILE A 597 -55.10 1.54 20.73
C ILE A 597 -54.34 1.64 22.05
N ILE A 598 -53.12 1.09 22.06
CA ILE A 598 -52.25 1.09 23.23
C ILE A 598 -51.01 1.92 22.90
N PHE A 599 -50.74 2.94 23.71
CA PHE A 599 -49.48 3.71 23.64
C PHE A 599 -48.57 3.32 24.79
N CYS A 600 -47.38 2.87 24.49
CA CYS A 600 -46.34 2.60 25.46
C CYS A 600 -45.50 3.85 25.65
N GLN A 601 -45.62 4.51 26.80
CA GLN A 601 -44.71 5.59 27.19
C GLN A 601 -43.57 5.01 28.02
N GLY A 602 -42.36 5.03 27.47
CA GLY A 602 -41.11 4.62 28.15
C GLY A 602 -41.10 3.18 28.66
N VAL A 603 -41.93 2.30 28.08
CA VAL A 603 -42.02 0.87 28.37
C VAL A 603 -41.85 0.11 27.06
N TYR A 604 -40.69 -0.49 26.83
CA TYR A 604 -40.42 -1.23 25.61
C TYR A 604 -40.88 -2.69 25.74
N LEU A 605 -41.90 -3.08 24.96
CA LEU A 605 -42.44 -4.45 24.96
C LEU A 605 -41.73 -5.40 23.98
N GLY A 606 -40.78 -4.91 23.16
CA GLY A 606 -40.06 -5.77 22.20
C GLY A 606 -39.26 -6.90 22.85
N ASN A 607 -38.81 -6.70 24.10
CA ASN A 607 -38.05 -7.70 24.86
C ASN A 607 -38.94 -8.48 25.84
N PHE A 608 -40.26 -8.36 25.75
CA PHE A 608 -41.17 -8.95 26.75
C PHE A 608 -41.14 -10.48 26.70
N GLU A 609 -41.06 -11.07 25.50
CA GLU A 609 -40.95 -12.52 25.33
C GLU A 609 -39.61 -13.07 25.85
N ASP A 610 -38.51 -12.31 25.74
CA ASP A 610 -37.22 -12.71 26.31
C ASP A 610 -37.24 -12.74 27.84
N LEU A 611 -37.99 -11.83 28.46
CA LEU A 611 -38.06 -11.69 29.92
C LEU A 611 -39.03 -12.69 30.58
N TYR A 612 -40.15 -13.02 29.92
CA TYR A 612 -41.23 -13.81 30.52
C TYR A 612 -41.67 -15.03 29.70
N GLY A 613 -40.97 -15.33 28.60
CA GLY A 613 -41.33 -16.40 27.66
C GLY A 613 -42.39 -15.95 26.65
N ARG A 614 -42.49 -16.72 25.56
CA ARG A 614 -43.42 -16.48 24.44
C ARG A 614 -44.87 -16.40 24.90
N GLN A 615 -45.62 -15.41 24.40
CA GLN A 615 -47.02 -15.17 24.78
C GLN A 615 -47.91 -15.22 23.55
N GLU A 616 -48.99 -16.02 23.56
CA GLU A 616 -49.87 -16.17 22.39
C GLU A 616 -50.59 -14.86 22.00
N ASN A 617 -50.79 -13.97 22.96
CA ASN A 617 -51.53 -12.72 22.79
C ASN A 617 -50.66 -11.54 22.34
N LEU A 618 -49.33 -11.70 22.25
CA LEU A 618 -48.38 -10.65 21.87
C LEU A 618 -47.66 -11.05 20.57
N THR A 619 -47.79 -10.24 19.53
CA THR A 619 -47.14 -10.46 18.24
C THR A 619 -46.11 -9.35 17.99
N ILE A 620 -44.87 -9.74 17.70
CA ILE A 620 -43.77 -8.82 17.36
C ILE A 620 -43.24 -9.21 15.98
N TYR A 621 -43.37 -8.32 14.99
CA TYR A 621 -42.90 -8.57 13.62
C TYR A 621 -42.42 -7.25 12.98
N ASN A 622 -41.20 -7.23 12.43
CA ASN A 622 -40.59 -6.05 11.78
C ASN A 622 -40.72 -4.76 12.62
N ASP A 623 -40.39 -4.81 13.91
CA ASP A 623 -40.50 -3.71 14.88
C ASP A 623 -41.93 -3.20 15.17
N GLU A 624 -42.96 -3.84 14.60
CA GLU A 624 -44.36 -3.58 14.94
C GLU A 624 -44.84 -4.54 16.04
N ILE A 625 -45.57 -4.01 17.01
CA ILE A 625 -46.04 -4.75 18.19
C ILE A 625 -47.56 -4.72 18.22
N TYR A 626 -48.17 -5.89 18.39
CA TYR A 626 -49.62 -6.04 18.52
C TYR A 626 -49.98 -6.87 19.74
N TYR A 627 -51.01 -6.44 20.47
CA TYR A 627 -51.63 -7.21 21.54
C TYR A 627 -53.04 -7.63 21.12
N LYS A 628 -53.31 -8.92 20.91
CA LYS A 628 -54.61 -9.42 20.39
C LYS A 628 -55.12 -8.62 19.18
N ASN A 629 -54.24 -8.35 18.20
CA ASN A 629 -54.47 -7.49 17.02
C ASN A 629 -54.69 -6.00 17.30
N ILE A 630 -54.57 -5.53 18.54
CA ILE A 630 -54.56 -4.11 18.90
C ILE A 630 -53.14 -3.57 18.66
N PRO A 631 -52.97 -2.49 17.89
CA PRO A 631 -51.66 -1.89 17.67
C PRO A 631 -51.11 -1.31 18.98
N VAL A 632 -49.83 -1.62 19.25
CA VAL A 632 -49.06 -1.06 20.37
C VAL A 632 -48.01 -0.12 19.81
N ILE A 633 -48.18 1.17 20.08
CA ILE A 633 -47.30 2.23 19.57
C ILE A 633 -46.35 2.68 20.66
N ASP A 634 -45.06 2.60 20.39
CA ASP A 634 -44.04 3.12 21.29
C ASP A 634 -43.94 4.65 21.17
N ILE A 635 -44.02 5.32 22.31
CA ILE A 635 -43.89 6.77 22.44
C ILE A 635 -42.71 7.03 23.38
N PRO A 636 -41.57 7.49 22.84
CA PRO A 636 -40.40 7.79 23.66
C PRO A 636 -40.75 8.79 24.76
N SER A 637 -40.60 8.36 26.00
CA SER A 637 -40.99 9.12 27.19
C SER A 637 -40.13 8.71 28.39
N GLN A 638 -39.98 9.61 29.35
CA GLN A 638 -39.42 9.27 30.66
C GLN A 638 -40.47 8.69 31.61
N GLU A 639 -41.75 8.87 31.29
CA GLU A 639 -42.84 8.18 31.98
C GLU A 639 -42.77 6.69 31.69
N ARG A 640 -43.19 5.87 32.65
CA ARG A 640 -43.30 4.41 32.49
C ARG A 640 -44.75 4.00 32.61
N SER A 641 -45.50 4.18 31.53
CA SER A 641 -46.93 3.88 31.55
C SER A 641 -47.46 3.43 30.20
N LEU A 642 -48.47 2.57 30.23
CA LEU A 642 -49.32 2.30 29.07
C LEU A 642 -50.52 3.24 29.11
N LEU A 643 -50.86 3.82 27.97
CA LEU A 643 -52.06 4.61 27.78
C LEU A 643 -53.00 3.86 26.85
N ILE A 644 -54.24 3.69 27.27
CA ILE A 644 -55.27 3.02 26.50
C ILE A 644 -56.30 4.06 26.10
N LEU A 645 -56.52 4.17 24.79
CA LEU A 645 -57.36 5.18 24.17
C LEU A 645 -58.29 4.55 23.15
N LYS A 646 -59.41 5.23 22.88
CA LYS A 646 -60.15 5.01 21.64
C LYS A 646 -59.39 5.63 20.47
N LYS A 647 -59.36 4.95 19.33
CA LYS A 647 -58.74 5.45 18.09
C LYS A 647 -59.32 6.80 17.65
N THR A 648 -60.58 7.07 17.96
CA THR A 648 -61.29 8.34 17.69
C THR A 648 -60.90 9.49 18.61
N ASP A 649 -60.14 9.22 19.67
CA ASP A 649 -59.75 10.24 20.65
C ASP A 649 -58.26 10.57 20.53
N VAL A 650 -57.46 9.76 19.82
CA VAL A 650 -56.01 9.91 19.69
C VAL A 650 -55.63 11.32 19.20
N PRO A 651 -54.77 12.05 19.93
CA PRO A 651 -54.28 13.32 19.45
C PRO A 651 -53.22 13.11 18.37
N PHE A 652 -53.13 14.00 17.40
CA PHE A 652 -52.22 13.85 16.26
C PHE A 652 -51.72 15.20 15.76
N TYR A 653 -50.61 15.17 15.03
CA TYR A 653 -50.05 16.33 14.36
C TYR A 653 -50.48 16.39 12.89
N GLU A 654 -50.69 17.61 12.40
CA GLU A 654 -50.75 17.93 10.99
C GLU A 654 -49.58 18.84 10.63
N PHE A 655 -48.79 18.43 9.63
CA PHE A 655 -47.74 19.26 9.05
C PHE A 655 -48.36 20.25 8.08
N LEU A 656 -48.32 21.53 8.45
CA LEU A 656 -48.89 22.60 7.65
C LEU A 656 -47.87 23.09 6.61
N LYS A 657 -48.37 23.48 5.44
CA LYS A 657 -47.62 24.38 4.56
C LYS A 657 -47.64 25.78 5.17
N LYS A 658 -46.53 26.50 5.04
CA LYS A 658 -46.27 27.86 5.57
C LYS A 658 -47.55 28.70 5.66
N VAL A 659 -47.86 29.15 6.88
CA VAL A 659 -49.13 29.82 7.22
C VAL A 659 -49.01 31.35 7.20
N ASP A 660 -47.79 31.89 7.25
CA ASP A 660 -47.54 33.34 7.41
C ASP A 660 -46.68 33.91 6.28
N GLU A 661 -47.15 35.00 5.65
CA GLU A 661 -46.47 35.70 4.56
C GLU A 661 -45.21 36.44 5.04
N LYS A 662 -45.10 36.73 6.34
CA LYS A 662 -43.98 37.53 6.93
C LYS A 662 -42.63 36.79 7.06
N ASP A 663 -42.57 35.51 6.72
CA ASP A 663 -41.39 34.63 6.90
C ASP A 663 -40.58 34.45 5.59
N GLU A 664 -40.36 35.50 4.79
CA GLU A 664 -39.79 35.42 3.42
C GLU A 664 -38.43 34.69 3.33
N HIS A 665 -37.63 34.67 4.39
CA HIS A 665 -36.29 34.08 4.40
C HIS A 665 -36.25 32.54 4.53
N PHE A 666 -37.41 31.90 4.79
CA PHE A 666 -37.51 30.45 4.97
C PHE A 666 -38.10 29.76 3.75
N ALA A 667 -37.40 28.73 3.29
CA ALA A 667 -37.83 27.83 2.23
C ALA A 667 -37.90 26.40 2.74
N LEU A 668 -38.66 25.55 2.04
CA LEU A 668 -38.59 24.12 2.27
C LEU A 668 -37.20 23.60 1.89
N ILE A 669 -36.65 22.67 2.68
CA ILE A 669 -35.37 22.05 2.33
C ILE A 669 -35.45 21.27 1.00
N LYS A 670 -36.64 20.70 0.69
CA LYS A 670 -37.03 20.09 -0.60
C LYS A 670 -38.52 20.27 -0.84
N SER A 671 -38.97 20.19 -2.09
CA SER A 671 -40.40 20.36 -2.45
C SER A 671 -41.34 19.39 -1.73
N GLU A 672 -40.87 18.18 -1.44
CA GLU A 672 -41.61 17.09 -0.78
C GLU A 672 -41.49 17.13 0.75
N SER A 673 -40.56 17.93 1.27
CA SER A 673 -40.29 18.06 2.70
C SER A 673 -41.42 18.80 3.43
N SER A 674 -41.49 18.64 4.75
CA SER A 674 -42.28 19.52 5.61
C SER A 674 -41.41 20.48 6.43
N LEU A 675 -40.08 20.33 6.36
CA LEU A 675 -39.11 21.09 7.13
C LEU A 675 -38.75 22.39 6.41
N TYR A 676 -38.96 23.50 7.11
CA TYR A 676 -38.57 24.82 6.65
C TYR A 676 -37.22 25.19 7.25
N SER A 677 -36.40 25.85 6.44
CA SER A 677 -35.10 26.34 6.88
C SER A 677 -34.70 27.63 6.17
N ASN A 678 -33.84 28.41 6.82
CA ASN A 678 -33.11 29.52 6.23
C ASN A 678 -31.82 29.07 5.52
N ILE A 679 -31.59 27.76 5.34
CA ILE A 679 -30.31 27.19 4.86
C ILE A 679 -29.79 27.79 3.54
N ASP A 680 -30.68 28.18 2.62
CA ASP A 680 -30.30 28.79 1.34
C ASP A 680 -29.86 30.27 1.48
N ASN A 681 -30.21 30.91 2.60
CA ASN A 681 -29.97 32.32 2.90
C ASN A 681 -29.06 32.52 4.13
N ILE A 682 -28.28 31.50 4.50
CA ILE A 682 -27.37 31.57 5.66
C ILE A 682 -26.33 32.68 5.45
N ASP A 683 -26.10 33.48 6.48
CA ASP A 683 -24.98 34.42 6.51
C ASP A 683 -23.66 33.68 6.79
N PRO A 684 -22.67 33.69 5.89
CA PRO A 684 -21.38 33.04 6.14
C PRO A 684 -20.58 33.64 7.29
N ILE A 685 -20.85 34.89 7.69
CA ILE A 685 -20.14 35.55 8.80
C ILE A 685 -20.65 35.04 10.14
N ASN A 686 -21.97 34.94 10.29
CA ASN A 686 -22.66 34.41 11.47
C ASN A 686 -23.67 33.31 11.06
N PRO A 687 -23.19 32.08 10.80
CA PRO A 687 -24.01 31.07 10.15
C PRO A 687 -24.92 30.33 11.13
N ILE A 688 -26.04 30.96 11.46
CA ILE A 688 -27.09 30.38 12.28
C ILE A 688 -28.11 29.71 11.35
N LEU A 689 -28.17 28.38 11.41
CA LEU A 689 -29.23 27.57 10.86
C LEU A 689 -30.44 27.63 11.79
N GLU A 690 -31.60 27.89 11.20
CA GLU A 690 -32.89 27.69 11.83
C GLU A 690 -33.65 26.62 11.04
N LEU A 691 -34.13 25.61 11.77
CA LEU A 691 -34.97 24.53 11.28
C LEU A 691 -36.33 24.64 11.98
N LYS A 692 -37.43 24.60 11.25
CA LYS A 692 -38.77 24.69 11.85
C LYS A 692 -39.82 23.86 11.12
N TYR A 693 -40.77 23.37 11.90
CA TYR A 693 -42.04 22.84 11.41
C TYR A 693 -43.18 23.80 11.76
N TYR A 694 -44.06 24.05 10.80
CA TYR A 694 -45.39 24.61 11.08
C TYR A 694 -46.34 23.45 11.31
N LEU A 695 -46.88 23.37 12.52
CA LEU A 695 -47.67 22.23 12.94
C LEU A 695 -49.01 22.70 13.47
N ARG A 696 -49.99 21.82 13.34
CA ARG A 696 -51.22 21.91 14.10
C ARG A 696 -51.40 20.64 14.88
N PHE A 697 -51.61 20.77 16.18
CA PHE A 697 -51.86 19.66 17.06
C PHE A 697 -53.35 19.57 17.35
N TYR A 698 -53.95 18.43 17.01
CA TYR A 698 -55.37 18.14 17.16
C TYR A 698 -55.63 17.26 18.38
N TYR A 699 -56.67 17.58 19.14
CA TYR A 699 -57.11 16.83 20.33
C TYR A 699 -58.60 17.01 20.61
N LYS A 700 -59.21 16.12 21.38
CA LYS A 700 -60.62 16.23 21.82
C LYS A 700 -60.76 17.07 23.09
N ASP A 701 -61.80 17.89 23.19
CA ASP A 701 -62.11 18.64 24.42
C ASP A 701 -62.48 17.72 25.59
N GLU A 702 -63.34 16.73 25.35
CA GLU A 702 -63.62 15.64 26.29
C GLU A 702 -62.69 14.45 26.05
N PHE A 703 -61.41 14.63 26.35
CA PHE A 703 -60.40 13.58 26.17
C PHE A 703 -60.49 12.51 27.26
N LYS A 704 -60.65 11.24 26.86
CA LYS A 704 -60.72 10.11 27.80
C LYS A 704 -59.65 9.06 27.53
N TYR A 705 -58.96 8.64 28.58
CA TYR A 705 -57.97 7.57 28.51
C TYR A 705 -57.77 6.89 29.87
N ILE A 706 -57.38 5.61 29.81
CA ILE A 706 -56.90 4.87 30.97
C ILE A 706 -55.37 4.90 30.96
N ARG A 707 -54.77 5.12 32.13
CA ARG A 707 -53.33 5.06 32.33
C ARG A 707 -52.98 3.92 33.26
N ILE A 708 -52.06 3.08 32.81
CA ILE A 708 -51.47 2.01 33.61
C ILE A 708 -50.00 2.37 33.86
N LYS A 709 -49.66 2.73 35.10
CA LYS A 709 -48.28 2.98 35.52
C LYS A 709 -47.57 1.66 35.80
N ILE A 710 -46.36 1.53 35.27
CA ILE A 710 -45.57 0.30 35.35
C ILE A 710 -44.47 0.46 36.38
N SER A 711 -44.51 -0.39 37.40
CA SER A 711 -43.41 -0.57 38.35
C SER A 711 -42.63 -1.84 38.02
N TYR A 712 -41.31 -1.74 37.97
CA TYR A 712 -40.42 -2.91 37.83
C TYR A 712 -40.17 -3.61 39.17
N ASN A 713 -40.37 -2.91 40.30
CA ASN A 713 -40.20 -3.43 41.65
C ASN A 713 -41.32 -2.88 42.55
N LEU A 714 -42.33 -3.70 42.89
CA LEU A 714 -43.27 -3.38 43.97
C LEU A 714 -42.80 -3.99 45.29
N PRO A 715 -43.13 -3.38 46.45
CA PRO A 715 -42.88 -3.97 47.76
C PRO A 715 -43.50 -5.37 47.88
N ILE A 716 -42.81 -6.29 48.54
CA ILE A 716 -43.25 -7.68 48.73
C ILE A 716 -44.65 -7.69 49.36
N GLY A 717 -45.61 -8.35 48.71
CA GLY A 717 -47.02 -8.43 49.13
C GLY A 717 -47.95 -7.37 48.51
N ASN A 718 -47.42 -6.38 47.78
CA ASN A 718 -48.21 -5.42 47.03
C ASN A 718 -48.39 -5.90 45.58
N VAL A 719 -49.61 -6.33 45.25
CA VAL A 719 -49.98 -6.82 43.91
C VAL A 719 -50.38 -5.65 42.97
N GLY A 720 -50.22 -4.41 43.42
CA GLY A 720 -50.69 -3.23 42.69
C GLY A 720 -52.22 -3.21 42.57
N ASP A 721 -52.72 -2.54 41.54
CA ASP A 721 -54.14 -2.41 41.26
C ASP A 721 -54.67 -3.50 40.31
N ILE A 722 -53.93 -4.59 40.07
CA ILE A 722 -54.30 -5.62 39.07
C ILE A 722 -55.73 -6.17 39.28
N ASN A 723 -56.13 -6.39 40.54
CA ASN A 723 -57.46 -6.93 40.88
C ASN A 723 -58.57 -5.86 40.86
N LYS A 724 -58.22 -4.58 40.67
CA LYS A 724 -59.17 -3.46 40.61
C LYS A 724 -59.47 -3.03 39.18
N ILE A 725 -58.75 -3.58 38.19
CA ILE A 725 -58.94 -3.25 36.78
C ILE A 725 -60.33 -3.72 36.35
N GLN A 726 -61.11 -2.78 35.81
CA GLN A 726 -62.43 -3.02 35.22
C GLN A 726 -62.35 -2.91 33.68
N PRO A 727 -63.28 -3.53 32.93
CA PRO A 727 -63.40 -3.33 31.48
C PRO A 727 -63.43 -1.85 31.07
N PHE A 728 -62.87 -1.54 29.89
CA PHE A 728 -62.65 -0.17 29.39
C PHE A 728 -63.95 0.62 29.12
#